data_AF-A0A494TL82-F1
#
_entry.id   AF-A0A494TL82-F1
#
_cell.length_a   1.000
_cell.length_b   1.000
_cell.length_c   1.000
_cell.angle_alpha   90.00
_cell.angle_beta   90.00
_cell.angle_gamma   90.00
#
_symmetry.space_group_name_H-M   'P 1'
#
loop_
_entity.id
_entity.type
_entity.pdbx_description
1 polymer ?
#
loop_
_entity_poly.entity_id
_entity_poly.type
_entity_poly.pdbx_seq_one_letter_code
_entity_poly.pdbx_strand_id
1 'polypeptide(L)'
;MFLIWYAAWTIICNAAVLSGAHYAAIFPQTLIIPTLLVAAATPWVSRMARERYKDKESLALIGGFTPQWWLAVALAAGSTTILIVADQLKHGSIASGGSPRLTQVATGLCVVTTLAVAWFISFGPKNGLTFNLSGSSNSWWRLIALIILVFGIYYFGHRQDEDESNFINLALGAQRTHGGIFSLDTMIGDGPHAIHLPTYKFHSFELLSASLSSLFHIEPIYVAHLMLPAPQLVLISMIAWLLLEPVVGKLWLASSIFLLGFQFFATEGYSTWGLHGLPRLFEGKAFLVTALVPLIAGMTIRWFQHGNRTDLLLLGTAQICAIGFSANGLYVGPSASAFVACAFLIAKPSIFSLQRASALLLTLIYPAIMAVIISLTHLAFPSEILVTGQPLAQLLSVSGNSLFGMLVLTFMMLLAMGLAHTPIFRPAIAYVPFALIATLNPLSWKIISGLTGNLGFRIFWALPIPMMAGILATLTLLRAKIRSEAIVTTIAALTLVAGIAFNALLSSTPFKVHWHLPTLKVNADQYGNARLLAKITGPGCAILAPEVVSQWLSTIEGAAYPVFTRRLYLVHYRFTMPPRELRAREQLADLVEKPAIITATPDLRQLLIPIGTIAVAKTIGPIAAADSLARQLNLKGPFARRDLLVWTGTCAKL
;
A
#
# COMPACT_ATOMS: atom_id res chain seq x y z
N MET A 1 0.34 0.66 22.77
CA MET A 1 -0.66 1.73 22.87
C MET A 1 -1.33 1.98 21.53
N PHE A 2 -0.64 2.59 20.55
CA PHE A 2 -1.24 2.88 19.23
C PHE A 2 -1.94 1.70 18.56
N LEU A 3 -1.30 0.52 18.47
CA LEU A 3 -1.92 -0.66 17.84
C LEU A 3 -3.22 -1.10 18.54
N ILE A 4 -3.28 -0.99 19.87
CA ILE A 4 -4.48 -1.33 20.64
C ILE A 4 -5.57 -0.29 20.33
N TRP A 5 -5.21 0.99 20.35
CA TRP A 5 -6.12 2.08 20.02
C TRP A 5 -6.72 1.91 18.62
N TYR A 6 -5.87 1.72 17.61
CA TYR A 6 -6.30 1.62 16.23
C TYR A 6 -7.03 0.31 15.91
N ALA A 7 -6.67 -0.79 16.58
CA ALA A 7 -7.42 -2.04 16.48
C ALA A 7 -8.85 -1.88 17.05
N ALA A 8 -8.98 -1.25 18.23
CA ALA A 8 -10.29 -0.95 18.81
C ALA A 8 -11.11 -0.02 17.92
N TRP A 9 -10.49 1.05 17.40
CA TRP A 9 -11.09 1.94 16.39
C TRP A 9 -11.62 1.15 15.20
N THR A 10 -10.79 0.27 14.63
CA THR A 10 -11.17 -0.56 13.46
C THR A 10 -12.36 -1.48 13.77
N ILE A 11 -12.37 -2.12 14.93
CA ILE A 11 -13.49 -2.98 15.34
C ILE A 11 -14.79 -2.17 15.46
N ILE A 12 -14.74 -1.00 16.10
CA ILE A 12 -15.91 -0.12 16.30
C ILE A 12 -16.43 0.39 14.95
N CYS A 13 -15.55 0.86 14.07
CA CYS A 13 -15.92 1.28 12.72
C CYS A 13 -16.58 0.16 11.93
N ASN A 14 -16.00 -1.05 11.94
CA ASN A 14 -16.56 -2.17 11.20
C ASN A 14 -17.91 -2.60 11.78
N ALA A 15 -18.07 -2.61 13.11
CA ALA A 15 -19.35 -2.89 13.76
C ALA A 15 -20.42 -1.84 13.39
N ALA A 16 -20.04 -0.56 13.37
CA ALA A 16 -20.89 0.55 12.97
C ALA A 16 -21.36 0.47 11.51
N VAL A 17 -20.44 0.17 10.59
CA VAL A 17 -20.76 0.01 9.17
C VAL A 17 -21.69 -1.19 8.96
N LEU A 18 -21.41 -2.31 9.65
CA LEU A 18 -22.21 -3.53 9.54
C LEU A 18 -23.61 -3.40 10.15
N SER A 19 -23.78 -2.58 11.18
CA SER A 19 -25.10 -2.30 11.77
C SER A 19 -25.91 -1.26 10.99
N GLY A 20 -25.34 -0.67 9.92
CA GLY A 20 -25.98 0.40 9.17
C GLY A 20 -26.10 1.69 9.96
N ALA A 21 -25.30 1.88 11.00
CA ALA A 21 -25.38 3.05 11.85
C ALA A 21 -24.98 4.32 11.09
N HIS A 22 -25.61 5.43 11.46
CA HIS A 22 -25.38 6.74 10.86
C HIS A 22 -24.11 7.38 11.40
N TYR A 23 -23.34 8.04 10.53
CA TYR A 23 -22.08 8.68 10.91
C TYR A 23 -22.24 9.66 12.11
N ALA A 24 -23.25 10.52 12.06
CA ALA A 24 -23.51 11.51 13.12
C ALA A 24 -23.75 10.88 14.51
N ALA A 25 -24.31 9.67 14.57
CA ALA A 25 -24.60 8.99 15.83
C ALA A 25 -23.33 8.47 16.53
N ILE A 26 -22.26 8.23 15.77
CA ILE A 26 -21.08 7.48 16.25
C ILE A 26 -19.84 8.39 16.30
N PHE A 27 -19.90 9.54 15.63
CA PHE A 27 -18.80 10.48 15.45
C PHE A 27 -18.10 10.91 16.76
N PRO A 28 -18.78 11.35 17.84
CA PRO A 28 -18.08 11.74 19.08
C PRO A 28 -17.58 10.52 19.86
N GLN A 29 -18.34 9.44 19.84
CA GLN A 29 -18.12 8.26 20.67
C GLN A 29 -16.95 7.40 20.15
N THR A 30 -16.76 7.38 18.83
CA THR A 30 -15.72 6.55 18.17
C THR A 30 -14.30 6.95 18.52
N LEU A 31 -14.01 8.21 18.84
CA LEU A 31 -12.66 8.62 19.28
C LEU A 31 -12.45 8.43 20.79
N ILE A 32 -13.51 8.61 21.57
CA ILE A 32 -13.48 8.50 23.04
C ILE A 32 -13.28 7.05 23.46
N ILE A 33 -14.06 6.10 22.92
CA ILE A 33 -14.04 4.71 23.37
C ILE A 33 -12.65 4.05 23.21
N PRO A 34 -11.99 4.09 22.04
CA PRO A 34 -10.63 3.57 21.89
C PRO A 34 -9.63 4.24 22.84
N THR A 35 -9.79 5.54 23.08
CA THR A 35 -8.92 6.30 23.98
C THR A 35 -9.09 5.84 25.43
N LEU A 36 -10.34 5.65 25.89
CA LEU A 36 -10.64 5.10 27.21
C LEU A 36 -10.14 3.65 27.36
N LEU A 37 -10.31 2.81 26.33
CA LEU A 37 -9.79 1.43 26.33
C LEU A 37 -8.26 1.40 26.46
N VAL A 38 -7.57 2.32 25.81
CA VAL A 38 -6.11 2.44 25.87
C VAL A 38 -5.65 2.99 27.21
N ALA A 39 -6.35 3.98 27.77
CA ALA A 39 -6.11 4.47 29.13
C ALA A 39 -6.27 3.32 30.15
N ALA A 40 -7.33 2.53 30.05
CA ALA A 40 -7.56 1.36 30.90
C ALA A 40 -6.50 0.26 30.70
N ALA A 41 -5.99 0.07 29.48
CA ALA A 41 -4.93 -0.89 29.17
C ALA A 41 -3.52 -0.41 29.55
N THR A 42 -3.33 0.88 29.90
CA THR A 42 -2.02 1.49 30.15
C THR A 42 -1.26 0.82 31.31
N PRO A 43 -1.85 0.54 32.48
CA PRO A 43 -1.15 -0.15 33.57
C PRO A 43 -0.68 -1.54 33.17
N TRP A 44 -1.52 -2.27 32.43
CA TRP A 44 -1.23 -3.62 31.95
C TRP A 44 -0.06 -3.62 30.96
N VAL A 45 -0.09 -2.77 29.94
CA VAL A 45 1.02 -2.67 28.97
C VAL A 45 2.30 -2.15 29.63
N SER A 46 2.20 -1.23 30.58
CA SER A 46 3.36 -0.75 31.34
C SER A 46 4.00 -1.88 32.17
N ARG A 47 3.19 -2.77 32.74
CA ARG A 47 3.67 -3.98 33.41
C ARG A 47 4.38 -4.92 32.44
N MET A 48 3.79 -5.20 31.28
CA MET A 48 4.41 -6.05 30.26
C MET A 48 5.72 -5.48 29.73
N ALA A 49 5.79 -4.16 29.53
CA ALA A 49 7.01 -3.49 29.11
C ALA A 49 8.13 -3.65 30.16
N ARG A 50 7.80 -3.58 31.46
CA ARG A 50 8.76 -3.80 32.55
C ARG A 50 9.22 -5.24 32.66
N GLU A 51 8.32 -6.21 32.55
CA GLU A 51 8.68 -7.64 32.55
C GLU A 51 9.64 -7.95 31.39
N ARG A 52 9.40 -7.39 30.21
CA ARG A 52 10.26 -7.57 29.03
C ARG A 52 11.66 -6.96 29.18
N TYR A 53 11.82 -5.91 29.99
CA TYR A 53 13.13 -5.29 30.23
C TYR A 53 14.03 -6.20 31.08
N LYS A 54 13.44 -7.05 31.93
CA LYS A 54 14.19 -8.01 32.76
C LYS A 54 14.75 -9.19 31.97
N ASP A 55 14.12 -9.58 30.86
CA ASP A 55 14.54 -10.71 30.03
C ASP A 55 15.73 -10.40 29.08
N LYS A 56 16.24 -9.15 29.06
CA LYS A 56 17.35 -8.74 28.17
C LYS A 56 18.66 -9.50 28.41
N GLU A 57 18.84 -10.19 29.53
CA GLU A 57 20.06 -10.94 29.86
C GLU A 57 20.17 -12.34 29.22
N SER A 58 19.11 -12.90 28.63
CA SER A 58 19.08 -14.32 28.23
C SER A 58 19.18 -14.59 26.72
N LEU A 59 19.86 -13.73 25.96
CA LEU A 59 20.20 -13.99 24.54
C LEU A 59 21.42 -14.95 24.41
N ALA A 60 21.44 -16.04 25.18
CA ALA A 60 22.38 -17.13 24.99
C ALA A 60 21.84 -18.09 23.91
N LEU A 61 22.49 -18.07 22.74
CA LEU A 61 22.08 -18.79 21.54
C LEU A 61 22.31 -20.30 21.66
N ILE A 62 21.22 -21.06 21.66
CA ILE A 62 21.20 -22.52 21.63
C ILE A 62 21.50 -23.05 20.20
N GLY A 63 22.55 -23.86 20.10
CA GLY A 63 22.56 -25.11 19.31
C GLY A 63 22.95 -25.03 17.83
N GLY A 64 24.03 -25.74 17.47
CA GLY A 64 24.47 -26.00 16.11
C GLY A 64 23.43 -26.75 15.26
N PHE A 65 23.47 -26.50 13.95
CA PHE A 65 22.54 -27.07 12.96
C PHE A 65 23.34 -27.53 11.74
N THR A 66 22.93 -28.62 11.10
CA THR A 66 23.70 -29.26 10.01
C THR A 66 23.33 -28.71 8.61
N PRO A 67 24.27 -28.73 7.64
CA PRO A 67 24.20 -27.91 6.42
C PRO A 67 23.34 -28.45 5.25
N GLN A 68 22.69 -29.62 5.37
CA GLN A 68 22.26 -30.39 4.20
C GLN A 68 20.98 -29.89 3.49
N TRP A 69 20.10 -29.17 4.16
CA TRP A 69 18.82 -28.71 3.59
C TRP A 69 18.94 -27.47 2.70
N TRP A 70 20.05 -26.73 2.79
CA TRP A 70 20.31 -25.53 1.97
C TRP A 70 20.50 -25.84 0.49
N LEU A 71 21.06 -27.01 0.17
CA LEU A 71 21.23 -27.46 -1.20
C LEU A 71 19.86 -27.69 -1.87
N ALA A 72 18.88 -28.21 -1.13
CA ALA A 72 17.53 -28.41 -1.65
C ALA A 72 16.80 -27.09 -1.93
N VAL A 73 16.97 -26.07 -1.06
CA VAL A 73 16.38 -24.73 -1.28
C VAL A 73 17.03 -24.02 -2.46
N ALA A 74 18.37 -24.10 -2.60
CA ALA A 74 19.09 -23.54 -3.74
C ALA A 74 18.71 -24.23 -5.06
N LEU A 75 18.56 -25.56 -5.05
CA LEU A 75 18.11 -26.32 -6.21
C LEU A 75 16.65 -26.02 -6.58
N ALA A 76 15.77 -25.79 -5.60
CA ALA A 76 14.38 -25.39 -5.84
C ALA A 76 14.26 -23.96 -6.40
N ALA A 77 15.08 -23.02 -5.91
CA ALA A 77 15.16 -21.67 -6.47
C ALA A 77 15.73 -21.69 -7.90
N GLY A 78 16.80 -22.47 -8.13
CA GLY A 78 17.39 -22.67 -9.45
C GLY A 78 16.43 -23.32 -10.45
N SER A 79 15.69 -24.35 -10.05
CA SER A 79 14.73 -25.04 -10.91
C SER A 79 13.52 -24.16 -11.25
N THR A 80 13.00 -23.37 -10.30
CA THR A 80 11.95 -22.39 -10.54
C THR A 80 12.41 -21.34 -11.56
N THR A 81 13.66 -20.91 -11.45
CA THR A 81 14.29 -19.95 -12.38
C THR A 81 14.44 -20.55 -13.79
N ILE A 82 14.83 -21.82 -13.91
CA ILE A 82 14.92 -22.55 -15.20
C ILE A 82 13.52 -22.70 -15.83
N LEU A 83 12.50 -23.04 -15.04
CA LEU A 83 11.12 -23.15 -15.53
C LEU A 83 10.57 -21.81 -16.04
N ILE A 84 10.96 -20.70 -15.40
CA ILE A 84 10.65 -19.34 -15.87
C ILE A 84 11.31 -19.05 -17.23
N VAL A 85 12.57 -19.45 -17.45
CA VAL A 85 13.23 -19.33 -18.77
C VAL A 85 12.49 -20.16 -19.81
N ALA A 86 12.16 -21.41 -19.48
CA ALA A 86 11.54 -22.34 -20.41
C ALA A 86 10.15 -21.87 -20.85
N ASP A 87 9.34 -21.33 -19.93
CA ASP A 87 8.02 -20.76 -20.23
C ASP A 87 8.12 -19.53 -21.14
N GLN A 88 9.06 -18.63 -20.85
CA GLN A 88 9.33 -17.44 -21.67
C GLN A 88 9.80 -17.78 -23.09
N LEU A 89 10.65 -18.81 -23.24
CA LEU A 89 11.10 -19.30 -24.56
C LEU A 89 9.95 -19.97 -25.34
N LYS A 90 9.02 -20.62 -24.64
CA LYS A 90 7.90 -21.35 -25.25
C LYS A 90 6.75 -20.43 -25.66
N HIS A 91 6.58 -19.30 -24.99
CA HIS A 91 5.45 -18.38 -25.20
C HIS A 91 5.88 -17.08 -25.87
N GLY A 92 6.80 -17.14 -26.85
CA GLY A 92 7.40 -16.03 -27.60
C GLY A 92 6.44 -15.05 -28.28
N SER A 93 5.59 -14.38 -27.50
CA SER A 93 4.68 -13.34 -27.94
C SER A 93 5.42 -12.02 -27.82
N ILE A 94 6.01 -11.68 -28.97
CA ILE A 94 6.73 -10.49 -29.39
C ILE A 94 5.86 -9.21 -29.35
N ALA A 95 4.63 -9.25 -28.83
CA ALA A 95 3.64 -8.20 -29.08
C ALA A 95 3.62 -7.00 -28.09
N SER A 96 4.44 -6.97 -27.03
CA SER A 96 4.42 -5.86 -26.07
C SER A 96 5.80 -5.29 -25.72
N GLY A 97 6.63 -5.00 -26.73
CA GLY A 97 7.70 -3.97 -26.66
C GLY A 97 8.82 -4.09 -25.62
N GLY A 98 8.78 -5.05 -24.70
CA GLY A 98 9.86 -5.34 -23.76
C GLY A 98 10.86 -6.28 -24.41
N SER A 99 12.13 -5.87 -24.53
CA SER A 99 13.13 -6.67 -25.23
C SER A 99 13.34 -8.03 -24.50
N PRO A 100 13.14 -9.19 -25.15
CA PRO A 100 13.35 -10.51 -24.54
C PRO A 100 14.79 -10.75 -24.04
N ARG A 101 15.74 -9.92 -24.49
CA ARG A 101 17.13 -9.90 -24.00
C ARG A 101 17.24 -9.50 -22.53
N LEU A 102 16.40 -8.58 -22.03
CA LEU A 102 16.47 -8.16 -20.62
C LEU A 102 16.03 -9.29 -19.68
N THR A 103 14.95 -9.99 -20.01
CA THR A 103 14.40 -11.09 -19.20
C THR A 103 15.32 -12.31 -19.19
N GLN A 104 15.96 -12.63 -20.32
CA GLN A 104 16.96 -13.69 -20.39
C GLN A 104 18.22 -13.36 -19.56
N VAL A 105 18.68 -12.10 -19.60
CA VAL A 105 19.80 -11.63 -18.77
C VAL A 105 19.46 -11.66 -17.28
N ALA A 106 18.24 -11.25 -16.90
CA ALA A 106 17.73 -11.34 -15.53
C ALA A 106 17.81 -12.76 -15.00
N THR A 107 17.34 -13.69 -15.81
CA THR A 107 17.18 -15.08 -15.39
C THR A 107 18.54 -15.77 -15.31
N GLY A 108 19.46 -15.45 -16.22
CA GLY A 108 20.88 -15.83 -16.12
C GLY A 108 21.54 -15.28 -14.86
N LEU A 109 21.31 -14.00 -14.53
CA LEU A 109 21.80 -13.38 -13.30
C LEU A 109 21.27 -14.08 -12.05
N CYS A 110 19.98 -14.43 -12.00
CA CYS A 110 19.34 -15.17 -10.90
C CYS A 110 19.93 -16.58 -10.73
N VAL A 111 20.18 -17.32 -11.82
CA VAL A 111 20.83 -18.65 -11.75
C VAL A 111 22.28 -18.52 -11.29
N VAL A 112 23.06 -17.62 -11.87
CA VAL A 112 24.48 -17.41 -11.52
C VAL A 112 24.60 -16.96 -10.07
N THR A 113 23.74 -16.07 -9.60
CA THR A 113 23.72 -15.68 -8.19
C THR A 113 23.30 -16.83 -7.30
N THR A 114 22.28 -17.61 -7.63
CA THR A 114 21.88 -18.81 -6.85
C THR A 114 23.01 -19.85 -6.75
N LEU A 115 23.77 -20.05 -7.82
CA LEU A 115 24.93 -20.95 -7.81
C LEU A 115 26.12 -20.36 -7.03
N ALA A 116 26.40 -19.07 -7.18
CA ALA A 116 27.40 -18.36 -6.39
C ALA A 116 27.04 -18.34 -4.89
N VAL A 117 25.74 -18.29 -4.56
CA VAL A 117 25.18 -18.42 -3.21
C VAL A 117 25.48 -19.80 -2.63
N ALA A 118 25.14 -20.86 -3.37
CA ALA A 118 25.39 -22.23 -2.94
C ALA A 118 26.89 -22.46 -2.70
N TRP A 119 27.74 -21.97 -3.60
CA TRP A 119 29.19 -22.04 -3.47
C TRP A 119 29.72 -21.25 -2.27
N PHE A 120 29.31 -19.99 -2.09
CA PHE A 120 29.79 -19.14 -1.00
C PHE A 120 29.37 -19.67 0.38
N ILE A 121 28.20 -20.30 0.50
CA ILE A 121 27.74 -20.93 1.76
C ILE A 121 28.53 -22.21 2.08
N SER A 122 28.89 -22.99 1.06
CA SER A 122 29.70 -24.20 1.23
C SER A 122 31.15 -23.91 1.63
N PHE A 123 31.70 -22.76 1.25
CA PHE A 123 33.11 -22.43 1.41
C PHE A 123 33.41 -21.18 2.28
N GLY A 124 32.39 -20.47 2.76
CA GLY A 124 32.55 -19.25 3.56
C GLY A 124 33.18 -19.50 4.95
N PRO A 125 33.95 -18.52 5.48
CA PRO A 125 34.63 -18.65 6.76
C PRO A 125 33.64 -18.92 7.91
N LYS A 126 33.90 -19.97 8.70
CA LYS A 126 33.04 -20.43 9.81
C LYS A 126 33.00 -19.50 11.03
N ASN A 127 33.81 -18.44 11.04
CA ASN A 127 33.86 -17.49 12.15
C ASN A 127 32.59 -16.64 12.15
N GLY A 128 31.63 -17.01 12.99
CA GLY A 128 30.39 -16.24 13.17
C GLY A 128 30.71 -14.79 13.56
N LEU A 129 30.03 -13.83 12.93
CA LEU A 129 30.06 -12.44 13.35
C LEU A 129 29.50 -12.35 14.77
N THR A 130 30.36 -12.11 15.75
CA THR A 130 29.94 -11.76 17.11
C THR A 130 29.57 -10.28 17.12
N PHE A 131 28.29 -9.99 17.25
CA PHE A 131 27.79 -8.62 17.39
C PHE A 131 27.85 -8.25 18.87
N ASN A 132 28.55 -7.16 19.17
CA ASN A 132 28.47 -6.57 20.50
C ASN A 132 27.13 -5.83 20.59
N LEU A 133 26.10 -6.53 21.05
CA LEU A 133 24.71 -6.06 21.16
C LEU A 133 24.50 -5.11 22.35
N SER A 134 25.56 -4.62 22.99
CA SER A 134 25.45 -3.62 24.06
C SER A 134 24.66 -2.42 23.52
N GLY A 135 23.40 -2.29 23.96
CA GLY A 135 22.51 -1.22 23.51
C GLY A 135 23.19 0.13 23.72
N SER A 136 23.15 0.99 22.71
CA SER A 136 23.73 2.33 22.86
C SER A 136 22.89 3.10 23.88
N SER A 137 23.51 3.70 24.89
CA SER A 137 22.82 4.54 25.87
C SER A 137 22.15 5.79 25.24
N ASN A 138 22.39 6.05 23.95
CA ASN A 138 21.97 7.26 23.23
C ASN A 138 21.03 6.99 22.03
N SER A 139 20.19 5.95 22.05
CA SER A 139 19.31 5.64 20.89
C SER A 139 18.22 6.69 20.59
N TRP A 140 17.87 7.59 21.53
CA TRP A 140 16.75 8.52 21.38
C TRP A 140 17.00 9.64 20.35
N TRP A 141 18.21 10.22 20.28
CA TRP A 141 18.49 11.28 19.31
C TRP A 141 18.49 10.74 17.88
N ARG A 142 18.89 9.47 17.68
CA ARG A 142 18.84 8.77 16.39
C ARG A 142 17.41 8.58 15.92
N LEU A 143 16.52 8.23 16.87
CA LEU A 143 15.09 8.14 16.59
C LEU A 143 14.50 9.50 16.22
N ILE A 144 14.84 10.56 16.94
CA ILE A 144 14.42 11.92 16.58
C ILE A 144 14.96 12.31 15.20
N ALA A 145 16.22 12.01 14.90
CA ALA A 145 16.82 12.28 13.59
C ALA A 145 16.08 11.53 12.47
N LEU A 146 15.74 10.26 12.67
CA LEU A 146 14.95 9.50 11.71
C LEU A 146 13.54 10.08 11.55
N ILE A 147 12.88 10.48 12.65
CA ILE A 147 11.56 11.14 12.62
C ILE A 147 11.65 12.41 11.77
N ILE A 148 12.60 13.31 12.05
CA ILE A 148 12.80 14.54 11.28
C ILE A 148 13.04 14.22 9.80
N LEU A 149 13.87 13.21 9.51
CA LEU A 149 14.16 12.80 8.13
C LEU A 149 12.90 12.32 7.39
N VAL A 150 12.10 11.42 7.98
CA VAL A 150 10.89 10.92 7.31
C VAL A 150 9.81 11.99 7.19
N PHE A 151 9.71 12.92 8.15
CA PHE A 151 8.86 14.12 8.04
C PHE A 151 9.31 15.01 6.88
N GLY A 152 10.61 15.30 6.78
CA GLY A 152 11.17 16.06 5.68
C GLY A 152 10.88 15.41 4.32
N ILE A 153 11.10 14.11 4.21
CA ILE A 153 10.80 13.35 2.99
C ILE A 153 9.32 13.44 2.63
N TYR A 154 8.41 13.21 3.59
CA TYR A 154 6.98 13.18 3.32
C TYR A 154 6.40 14.54 2.98
N TYR A 155 6.65 15.56 3.81
CA TYR A 155 5.99 16.85 3.65
C TYR A 155 6.55 17.68 2.50
N PHE A 156 7.85 17.54 2.20
CA PHE A 156 8.45 18.23 1.06
C PHE A 156 8.37 17.41 -0.24
N GLY A 157 8.24 16.09 -0.14
CA GLY A 157 8.08 15.19 -1.29
C GLY A 157 6.62 15.12 -1.75
N HIS A 158 6.33 15.69 -2.90
CA HIS A 158 5.01 15.77 -3.50
C HIS A 158 4.81 14.75 -4.61
N ARG A 159 3.78 13.94 -4.45
CA ARG A 159 3.36 12.96 -5.42
C ARG A 159 1.83 12.96 -5.41
N GLN A 160 1.25 13.32 -6.53
CA GLN A 160 -0.18 13.15 -6.75
C GLN A 160 -0.50 11.68 -7.00
N ASP A 161 -1.63 11.23 -6.48
CA ASP A 161 -2.20 9.94 -6.83
C ASP A 161 -3.68 10.09 -7.19
N GLU A 162 -4.07 9.58 -8.35
CA GLU A 162 -5.45 9.68 -8.83
C GLU A 162 -6.41 8.83 -7.96
N ASP A 163 -5.89 7.84 -7.23
CA ASP A 163 -6.66 7.05 -6.26
C ASP A 163 -7.12 7.88 -5.04
N GLU A 164 -6.55 9.07 -4.82
CA GLU A 164 -6.99 10.01 -3.77
C GLU A 164 -8.47 10.37 -3.89
N SER A 165 -8.95 10.47 -5.14
CA SER A 165 -10.34 10.73 -5.46
C SER A 165 -11.30 9.74 -4.82
N ASN A 166 -10.88 8.47 -4.67
CA ASN A 166 -11.63 7.44 -3.99
C ASN A 166 -11.48 7.53 -2.46
N PHE A 167 -10.26 7.61 -1.93
CA PHE A 167 -10.06 7.56 -0.48
C PHE A 167 -10.62 8.79 0.24
N ILE A 168 -10.49 9.98 -0.35
CA ILE A 168 -11.08 11.21 0.21
C ILE A 168 -12.60 11.19 0.05
N ASN A 169 -13.11 10.63 -1.07
CA ASN A 169 -14.54 10.41 -1.27
C ASN A 169 -15.15 9.55 -0.16
N LEU A 170 -14.48 8.49 0.30
CA LEU A 170 -14.98 7.67 1.39
C LEU A 170 -15.17 8.48 2.67
N ALA A 171 -14.24 9.38 2.99
CA ALA A 171 -14.34 10.27 4.14
C ALA A 171 -15.50 11.28 3.98
N LEU A 172 -15.59 11.95 2.83
CA LEU A 172 -16.66 12.91 2.53
C LEU A 172 -18.04 12.25 2.46
N GLY A 173 -18.15 11.08 1.83
CA GLY A 173 -19.37 10.30 1.74
C GLY A 173 -19.87 9.85 3.11
N ALA A 174 -18.95 9.48 4.02
CA ALA A 174 -19.32 9.19 5.41
C ALA A 174 -19.89 10.41 6.14
N GLN A 175 -19.35 11.61 5.91
CA GLN A 175 -19.86 12.84 6.53
C GLN A 175 -21.20 13.30 5.94
N ARG A 176 -21.39 13.10 4.63
CA ARG A 176 -22.55 13.59 3.88
C ARG A 176 -23.73 12.62 3.84
N THR A 177 -23.51 11.34 4.14
CA THR A 177 -24.58 10.36 4.07
C THR A 177 -25.68 10.64 5.10
N HIS A 178 -26.94 10.61 4.64
CA HIS A 178 -28.10 10.53 5.51
C HIS A 178 -28.44 9.09 5.91
N GLY A 179 -27.86 8.10 5.23
CA GLY A 179 -28.02 6.68 5.52
C GLY A 179 -26.92 6.14 6.43
N GLY A 180 -26.69 4.83 6.35
CA GLY A 180 -25.59 4.17 7.04
C GLY A 180 -24.23 4.64 6.51
N ILE A 181 -23.17 4.47 7.31
CA ILE A 181 -21.81 4.78 6.89
C ILE A 181 -21.48 4.06 5.57
N PHE A 182 -20.87 4.79 4.63
CA PHE A 182 -20.55 4.33 3.26
C PHE A 182 -21.75 3.90 2.41
N SER A 183 -22.94 4.43 2.67
CA SER A 183 -24.08 4.30 1.76
C SER A 183 -24.12 5.36 0.65
N LEU A 184 -23.28 6.40 0.74
CA LEU A 184 -23.17 7.47 -0.25
C LEU A 184 -21.81 7.41 -0.95
N ASP A 185 -21.83 7.50 -2.28
CA ASP A 185 -20.63 7.59 -3.11
C ASP A 185 -20.60 8.96 -3.82
N THR A 186 -19.80 9.90 -3.30
CA THR A 186 -19.68 11.26 -3.85
C THR A 186 -18.96 11.29 -5.21
N MET A 187 -18.40 10.17 -5.68
CA MET A 187 -17.79 10.06 -7.01
C MET A 187 -18.79 10.03 -8.17
N ILE A 188 -20.07 9.81 -7.89
CA ILE A 188 -21.15 9.85 -8.90
C ILE A 188 -22.44 10.50 -8.39
N GLY A 189 -22.57 10.73 -7.07
CA GLY A 189 -23.70 11.36 -6.43
C GLY A 189 -24.76 10.40 -5.88
N ASP A 190 -25.87 10.98 -5.40
CA ASP A 190 -26.97 10.26 -4.74
C ASP A 190 -27.69 9.30 -5.70
N GLY A 191 -27.72 8.02 -5.31
CA GLY A 191 -28.48 6.90 -5.88
C GLY A 191 -28.46 5.73 -4.89
N PRO A 192 -29.31 4.70 -5.03
CA PRO A 192 -29.39 3.56 -4.09
C PRO A 192 -28.15 2.64 -4.10
N HIS A 193 -27.03 3.11 -4.63
CA HIS A 193 -25.89 2.31 -5.00
C HIS A 193 -24.80 2.47 -3.94
N ALA A 194 -24.41 1.34 -3.35
CA ALA A 194 -23.26 1.28 -2.46
C ALA A 194 -22.01 1.84 -3.15
N ILE A 195 -21.03 2.27 -2.34
CA ILE A 195 -19.66 2.55 -2.80
C ILE A 195 -19.22 1.53 -3.87
N HIS A 196 -18.63 2.04 -4.97
CA HIS A 196 -18.29 1.24 -6.17
C HIS A 196 -17.56 -0.08 -5.88
N LEU A 197 -16.73 -0.12 -4.84
CA LEU A 197 -16.11 -1.33 -4.30
C LEU A 197 -16.53 -1.53 -2.84
N PRO A 198 -17.39 -2.51 -2.54
CA PRO A 198 -17.89 -2.71 -1.18
C PRO A 198 -16.87 -3.19 -0.17
N THR A 199 -15.71 -3.69 -0.61
CA THR A 199 -14.57 -4.00 0.28
C THR A 199 -14.02 -2.75 0.99
N TYR A 200 -14.27 -1.55 0.46
CA TYR A 200 -13.94 -0.30 1.16
C TYR A 200 -14.81 -0.05 2.39
N LYS A 201 -15.90 -0.79 2.61
CA LYS A 201 -16.70 -0.69 3.84
C LYS A 201 -15.92 -1.05 5.11
N PHE A 202 -14.81 -1.76 4.96
CA PHE A 202 -13.98 -2.23 6.07
C PHE A 202 -12.78 -1.32 6.36
N HIS A 203 -12.70 -0.21 5.64
CA HIS A 203 -11.67 0.79 5.85
C HIS A 203 -12.05 1.69 7.03
N SER A 204 -11.21 1.68 8.07
CA SER A 204 -11.37 2.56 9.23
C SER A 204 -10.46 3.80 9.13
N PHE A 205 -9.47 3.80 8.24
CA PHE A 205 -8.53 4.90 8.05
C PHE A 205 -9.22 6.14 7.48
N GLU A 206 -10.02 5.98 6.44
CA GLU A 206 -10.78 7.07 5.81
C GLU A 206 -11.88 7.60 6.75
N LEU A 207 -12.48 6.73 7.58
CA LEU A 207 -13.37 7.17 8.66
C LEU A 207 -12.65 7.97 9.73
N LEU A 208 -11.39 7.66 10.02
CA LEU A 208 -10.60 8.47 10.94
C LEU A 208 -10.34 9.85 10.33
N SER A 209 -10.11 9.93 9.01
CA SER A 209 -10.00 11.20 8.30
C SER A 209 -11.29 12.02 8.39
N ALA A 210 -12.44 11.39 8.15
CA ALA A 210 -13.75 12.02 8.34
C ALA A 210 -13.91 12.52 9.78
N SER A 211 -13.59 11.69 10.77
CA SER A 211 -13.77 12.03 12.18
C SER A 211 -12.87 13.18 12.65
N LEU A 212 -11.63 13.25 12.18
CA LEU A 212 -10.78 14.41 12.49
C LEU A 212 -11.23 15.66 11.72
N SER A 213 -11.70 15.49 10.48
CA SER A 213 -12.23 16.58 9.67
C SER A 213 -13.42 17.27 10.33
N SER A 214 -14.42 16.51 10.80
CA SER A 214 -15.56 17.14 11.48
C SER A 214 -15.22 17.62 12.89
N LEU A 215 -14.18 17.08 13.55
CA LEU A 215 -13.75 17.53 14.89
C LEU A 215 -13.04 18.88 14.82
N PHE A 216 -12.19 19.08 13.82
CA PHE A 216 -11.38 20.29 13.66
C PHE A 216 -11.99 21.28 12.67
N HIS A 217 -13.12 20.96 12.03
CA HIS A 217 -13.73 21.75 10.96
C HIS A 217 -12.76 22.05 9.80
N ILE A 218 -12.04 21.03 9.35
CA ILE A 218 -11.06 21.09 8.26
C ILE A 218 -11.51 20.15 7.15
N GLU A 219 -11.37 20.52 5.87
CA GLU A 219 -11.76 19.62 4.75
C GLU A 219 -10.98 18.28 4.83
N PRO A 220 -11.61 17.12 4.57
CA PRO A 220 -10.96 15.81 4.68
C PRO A 220 -9.66 15.64 3.91
N ILE A 221 -9.50 16.34 2.78
CA ILE A 221 -8.25 16.31 2.00
C ILE A 221 -7.05 16.85 2.76
N TYR A 222 -7.21 17.91 3.58
CA TYR A 222 -6.12 18.42 4.41
C TYR A 222 -5.81 17.47 5.56
N VAL A 223 -6.83 16.83 6.13
CA VAL A 223 -6.64 15.82 7.18
C VAL A 223 -5.84 14.64 6.65
N ALA A 224 -6.21 14.12 5.47
CA ALA A 224 -5.53 13.00 4.83
C ALA A 224 -4.09 13.34 4.41
N HIS A 225 -3.85 14.53 3.83
CA HIS A 225 -2.53 14.92 3.32
C HIS A 225 -1.59 15.48 4.39
N LEU A 226 -2.10 16.14 5.43
CA LEU A 226 -1.27 16.89 6.36
C LEU A 226 -1.35 16.41 7.80
N MET A 227 -2.49 15.91 8.28
CA MET A 227 -2.66 15.56 9.70
C MET A 227 -2.39 14.09 9.99
N LEU A 228 -3.06 13.18 9.28
CA LEU A 228 -2.95 11.72 9.49
C LEU A 228 -1.55 11.13 9.24
N PRO A 229 -0.74 11.64 8.28
CA PRO A 229 0.60 11.13 8.06
C PRO A 229 1.56 11.38 9.24
N ALA A 230 1.37 12.46 10.00
CA ALA A 230 2.26 12.81 11.11
C ALA A 230 2.42 11.68 12.16
N PRO A 231 1.35 11.13 12.77
CA PRO A 231 1.50 10.00 13.70
C PRO A 231 2.02 8.75 13.00
N GLN A 232 1.69 8.52 11.73
CA GLN A 232 2.21 7.38 10.97
C GLN A 232 3.73 7.44 10.77
N LEU A 233 4.27 8.62 10.47
CA LEU A 233 5.70 8.85 10.30
C LEU A 233 6.50 8.58 11.58
N VAL A 234 5.96 9.00 12.73
CA VAL A 234 6.52 8.65 14.04
C VAL A 234 6.51 7.14 14.24
N LEU A 235 5.39 6.47 13.94
CA LEU A 235 5.25 5.02 14.10
C LEU A 235 6.18 4.23 13.18
N ILE A 236 6.34 4.64 11.92
CA ILE A 236 7.30 4.03 10.97
C ILE A 236 8.70 4.10 11.55
N SER A 237 9.10 5.25 12.08
CA SER A 237 10.42 5.44 12.70
C SER A 237 10.60 4.54 13.94
N MET A 238 9.57 4.45 14.79
CA MET A 238 9.57 3.57 15.97
C MET A 238 9.61 2.09 15.60
N ILE A 239 8.88 1.67 14.57
CA ILE A 239 8.86 0.29 14.07
C ILE A 239 10.22 -0.05 13.46
N ALA A 240 10.81 0.85 12.66
CA ALA A 240 12.15 0.67 12.12
C ALA A 240 13.17 0.50 13.24
N TRP A 241 13.17 1.36 14.26
CA TRP A 241 14.02 1.21 15.44
C TRP A 241 13.79 -0.13 16.16
N LEU A 242 12.53 -0.46 16.48
CA LEU A 242 12.14 -1.69 17.18
C LEU A 242 12.59 -2.97 16.48
N LEU A 243 12.54 -2.97 15.14
CA LEU A 243 12.84 -4.15 14.33
C LEU A 243 14.31 -4.22 13.90
N LEU A 244 14.98 -3.07 13.72
CA LEU A 244 16.36 -3.03 13.21
C LEU A 244 17.42 -2.97 14.30
N GLU A 245 17.17 -2.32 15.44
CA GLU A 245 18.14 -2.25 16.55
C GLU A 245 18.55 -3.64 17.07
N PRO A 246 17.62 -4.60 17.30
CA PRO A 246 18.00 -5.94 17.72
C PRO A 246 18.86 -6.70 16.69
N VAL A 247 18.87 -6.24 15.44
CA VAL A 247 19.43 -6.95 14.29
C VAL A 247 20.81 -6.44 13.94
N VAL A 248 20.94 -5.13 13.77
CA VAL A 248 22.18 -4.48 13.34
C VAL A 248 22.81 -3.61 14.45
N GLY A 249 22.27 -3.69 15.67
CA GLY A 249 22.75 -2.96 16.84
C GLY A 249 22.74 -1.45 16.61
N LYS A 250 23.85 -0.79 16.92
CA LYS A 250 24.02 0.67 16.77
C LYS A 250 23.85 1.18 15.33
N LEU A 251 23.92 0.31 14.32
CA LEU A 251 23.80 0.71 12.91
C LEU A 251 22.35 0.76 12.40
N TRP A 252 21.36 0.64 13.30
CA TRP A 252 19.95 0.59 12.92
C TRP A 252 19.47 1.85 12.19
N LEU A 253 20.02 3.01 12.54
CA LEU A 253 19.72 4.27 11.85
C LEU A 253 20.17 4.20 10.39
N ALA A 254 21.42 3.76 10.14
CA ALA A 254 21.92 3.58 8.78
C ALA A 254 21.11 2.55 7.99
N SER A 255 20.73 1.43 8.60
CA SER A 255 19.83 0.44 7.99
C SER A 255 18.47 1.03 7.64
N SER A 256 17.94 1.95 8.48
CA SER A 256 16.70 2.66 8.21
C SER A 256 16.85 3.62 7.01
N ILE A 257 17.98 4.33 6.93
CA ILE A 257 18.27 5.23 5.80
C ILE A 257 18.45 4.45 4.50
N PHE A 258 19.09 3.28 4.51
CA PHE A 258 19.14 2.38 3.35
C PHE A 258 17.76 1.91 2.90
N LEU A 259 16.87 1.56 3.84
CA LEU A 259 15.47 1.23 3.55
C LEU A 259 14.79 2.38 2.80
N LEU A 260 14.98 3.63 3.26
CA LEU A 260 14.41 4.81 2.60
C LEU A 260 14.99 5.00 1.20
N GLY A 261 16.31 4.87 1.04
CA GLY A 261 16.96 4.95 -0.28
C GLY A 261 16.42 3.90 -1.25
N PHE A 262 16.24 2.66 -0.78
CA PHE A 262 15.63 1.59 -1.56
C PHE A 262 14.22 1.95 -2.04
N GLN A 263 13.38 2.52 -1.18
CA GLN A 263 12.02 2.93 -1.58
C GLN A 263 12.05 3.91 -2.75
N PHE A 264 12.99 4.86 -2.81
CA PHE A 264 13.05 5.79 -3.92
C PHE A 264 13.51 5.17 -5.24
N PHE A 265 14.43 4.19 -5.17
CA PHE A 265 14.81 3.46 -6.38
C PHE A 265 13.69 2.53 -6.89
N ALA A 266 12.91 1.93 -5.98
CA ALA A 266 11.84 0.99 -6.33
C ALA A 266 10.49 1.67 -6.68
N THR A 267 10.50 2.67 -7.57
CA THR A 267 9.32 3.50 -7.90
C THR A 267 8.77 3.29 -9.33
N GLU A 268 9.18 2.24 -10.03
CA GLU A 268 8.96 2.10 -11.48
C GLU A 268 7.52 1.82 -11.92
N GLY A 269 6.60 1.52 -11.00
CA GLY A 269 5.25 1.14 -11.34
C GLY A 269 4.28 1.25 -10.18
N TYR A 270 2.98 1.28 -10.52
CA TYR A 270 1.88 1.42 -9.55
C TYR A 270 1.90 0.40 -8.42
N SER A 271 2.37 -0.82 -8.69
CA SER A 271 2.38 -1.91 -7.72
C SER A 271 3.65 -1.98 -6.86
N THR A 272 4.63 -1.13 -7.11
CA THR A 272 5.97 -1.25 -6.52
C THR A 272 6.03 -0.85 -5.04
N TRP A 273 6.93 -1.49 -4.28
CA TRP A 273 7.10 -1.21 -2.85
C TRP A 273 7.50 0.24 -2.56
N GLY A 274 8.27 0.86 -3.44
CA GLY A 274 8.70 2.24 -3.30
C GLY A 274 7.57 3.23 -3.55
N LEU A 275 6.69 2.92 -4.50
CA LEU A 275 5.52 3.74 -4.78
C LEU A 275 4.53 3.72 -3.62
N HIS A 276 4.24 2.53 -3.10
CA HIS A 276 3.48 2.34 -1.86
C HIS A 276 4.34 2.57 -0.60
N GLY A 277 5.28 3.51 -0.72
CA GLY A 277 6.21 3.94 0.30
C GLY A 277 5.76 5.23 1.00
N LEU A 278 6.74 5.95 1.56
CA LEU A 278 6.49 7.23 2.23
C LEU A 278 5.66 8.24 1.41
N PRO A 279 5.91 8.48 0.10
CA PRO A 279 5.21 9.53 -0.64
C PRO A 279 3.68 9.39 -0.66
N ARG A 280 3.14 8.19 -0.42
CA ARG A 280 1.70 7.87 -0.43
C ARG A 280 1.09 7.61 0.95
N LEU A 281 1.71 8.02 2.07
CA LEU A 281 1.16 7.77 3.42
C LEU A 281 -0.20 8.41 3.71
N PHE A 282 -0.71 9.26 2.82
CA PHE A 282 -2.09 9.72 2.88
C PHE A 282 -3.10 8.62 2.48
N GLU A 283 -2.64 7.47 1.99
CA GLU A 283 -3.44 6.28 1.74
C GLU A 283 -3.07 5.19 2.75
N GLY A 284 -4.05 4.53 3.35
CA GLY A 284 -3.76 3.52 4.37
C GLY A 284 -2.98 2.30 3.84
N LYS A 285 -3.07 1.99 2.54
CA LYS A 285 -2.27 0.91 1.91
C LYS A 285 -0.77 1.17 1.97
N ALA A 286 -0.32 2.42 1.90
CA ALA A 286 1.11 2.73 2.04
C ALA A 286 1.61 2.36 3.45
N PHE A 287 0.87 2.76 4.49
CA PHE A 287 1.22 2.42 5.87
C PHE A 287 1.21 0.90 6.13
N LEU A 288 0.25 0.17 5.52
CA LEU A 288 0.23 -1.29 5.56
C LEU A 288 1.55 -1.88 5.05
N VAL A 289 2.00 -1.47 3.86
CA VAL A 289 3.21 -2.00 3.21
C VAL A 289 4.49 -1.57 3.94
N THR A 290 4.59 -0.30 4.34
CA THR A 290 5.83 0.24 4.92
C THR A 290 6.01 -0.04 6.40
N ALA A 291 4.94 -0.26 7.15
CA ALA A 291 4.99 -0.35 8.61
C ALA A 291 4.39 -1.65 9.15
N LEU A 292 3.14 -1.94 8.80
CA LEU A 292 2.41 -3.06 9.41
C LEU A 292 2.91 -4.42 8.94
N VAL A 293 3.23 -4.60 7.65
CA VAL A 293 3.83 -5.86 7.18
C VAL A 293 5.18 -6.14 7.85
N PRO A 294 6.15 -5.21 7.83
CA PRO A 294 7.37 -5.30 8.63
C PRO A 294 7.12 -5.71 10.09
N LEU A 295 6.18 -5.05 10.75
CA LEU A 295 5.83 -5.30 12.14
C LEU A 295 5.22 -6.69 12.36
N ILE A 296 4.30 -7.12 11.51
CA ILE A 296 3.65 -8.44 11.55
C ILE A 296 4.69 -9.54 11.36
N ALA A 297 5.58 -9.41 10.36
CA ALA A 297 6.67 -10.35 10.14
C ALA A 297 7.62 -10.38 11.36
N GLY A 298 8.03 -9.21 11.85
CA GLY A 298 8.90 -9.09 13.02
C GLY A 298 8.31 -9.67 14.31
N MET A 299 7.03 -9.40 14.60
CA MET A 299 6.35 -9.96 15.78
C MET A 299 6.14 -11.47 15.63
N THR A 300 5.90 -11.97 14.42
CA THR A 300 5.83 -13.42 14.17
C THR A 300 7.18 -14.08 14.43
N ILE A 301 8.29 -13.49 13.95
CA ILE A 301 9.66 -13.96 14.25
C ILE A 301 9.88 -14.01 15.77
N ARG A 302 9.51 -12.95 16.50
CA ARG A 302 9.67 -12.87 17.95
C ARG A 302 8.83 -13.90 18.69
N TRP A 303 7.58 -14.12 18.27
CA TRP A 303 6.73 -15.18 18.81
C TRP A 303 7.37 -16.56 18.64
N PHE A 304 7.93 -16.85 17.47
CA PHE A 304 8.63 -18.11 17.22
C PHE A 304 9.95 -18.25 17.95
N GLN A 305 10.56 -17.15 18.41
CA GLN A 305 11.78 -17.19 19.21
C GLN A 305 11.44 -17.35 20.70
N HIS A 306 10.60 -16.47 21.23
CA HIS A 306 10.35 -16.34 22.67
C HIS A 306 9.10 -17.05 23.17
N GLY A 307 8.06 -17.20 22.32
CA GLY A 307 6.76 -17.71 22.75
C GLY A 307 6.04 -16.80 23.76
N ASN A 308 6.35 -15.50 23.78
CA ASN A 308 5.74 -14.54 24.69
C ASN A 308 4.33 -14.16 24.21
N ARG A 309 3.31 -14.35 25.06
CA ARG A 309 1.90 -14.01 24.76
C ARG A 309 1.70 -12.55 24.36
N THR A 310 2.58 -11.67 24.84
CA THR A 310 2.64 -10.26 24.43
C THR A 310 2.85 -10.11 22.93
N ASP A 311 3.80 -10.86 22.36
CA ASP A 311 4.11 -10.80 20.94
C ASP A 311 2.92 -11.32 20.13
N LEU A 312 2.24 -12.37 20.62
CA LEU A 312 1.02 -12.90 20.00
C LEU A 312 -0.15 -11.91 20.04
N LEU A 313 -0.37 -11.21 21.17
CA LEU A 313 -1.40 -10.18 21.24
C LEU A 313 -1.08 -9.01 20.31
N LEU A 314 0.16 -8.50 20.35
CA LEU A 314 0.60 -7.41 19.48
C LEU A 314 0.44 -7.79 18.01
N LEU A 315 0.76 -9.03 17.66
CA LEU A 315 0.52 -9.58 16.34
C LEU A 315 -0.97 -9.56 15.98
N GLY A 316 -1.84 -10.06 16.84
CA GLY A 316 -3.31 -9.98 16.64
C GLY A 316 -3.81 -8.55 16.44
N THR A 317 -3.34 -7.60 17.25
CA THR A 317 -3.70 -6.19 17.09
C THR A 317 -3.16 -5.59 15.78
N ALA A 318 -1.96 -5.97 15.35
CA ALA A 318 -1.38 -5.52 14.09
C ALA A 318 -2.16 -6.07 12.88
N GLN A 319 -2.66 -7.32 12.95
CA GLN A 319 -3.53 -7.90 11.92
C GLN A 319 -4.86 -7.13 11.81
N ILE A 320 -5.47 -6.75 12.94
CA ILE A 320 -6.68 -5.92 12.95
C ILE A 320 -6.39 -4.54 12.35
N CYS A 321 -5.28 -3.90 12.76
CA CYS A 321 -4.86 -2.62 12.21
C CYS A 321 -4.67 -2.70 10.68
N ALA A 322 -4.07 -3.79 10.19
CA ALA A 322 -3.83 -3.98 8.75
C ALA A 322 -5.12 -3.90 7.94
N ILE A 323 -6.21 -4.51 8.42
CA ILE A 323 -7.54 -4.44 7.79
C ILE A 323 -8.08 -3.01 7.81
N GLY A 324 -7.96 -2.33 8.96
CA GLY A 324 -8.46 -0.96 9.11
C GLY A 324 -7.75 0.06 8.21
N PHE A 325 -6.47 -0.16 7.93
CA PHE A 325 -5.70 0.67 6.99
C PHE A 325 -5.97 0.32 5.52
N SER A 326 -6.31 -0.93 5.21
CA SER A 326 -6.66 -1.34 3.85
C SER A 326 -7.35 -2.70 3.85
N ALA A 327 -8.33 -2.89 2.97
CA ALA A 327 -8.92 -4.20 2.68
C ALA A 327 -7.86 -5.25 2.27
N ASN A 328 -6.71 -4.82 1.74
CA ASN A 328 -5.60 -5.74 1.45
C ASN A 328 -5.00 -6.37 2.71
N GLY A 329 -5.12 -5.72 3.87
CA GLY A 329 -4.68 -6.26 5.15
C GLY A 329 -5.38 -7.57 5.53
N LEU A 330 -6.55 -7.87 4.93
CA LEU A 330 -7.28 -9.12 5.11
C LEU A 330 -6.48 -10.36 4.71
N TYR A 331 -5.60 -10.23 3.71
CA TYR A 331 -4.75 -11.32 3.24
C TYR A 331 -3.26 -11.01 3.35
N VAL A 332 -2.82 -9.77 3.10
CA VAL A 332 -1.39 -9.41 3.16
C VAL A 332 -0.81 -9.64 4.56
N GLY A 333 -1.53 -9.23 5.60
CA GLY A 333 -1.11 -9.43 6.99
C GLY A 333 -1.02 -10.91 7.37
N PRO A 334 -2.09 -11.71 7.19
CA PRO A 334 -2.04 -13.16 7.43
C PRO A 334 -0.97 -13.89 6.62
N SER A 335 -0.77 -13.52 5.34
CA SER A 335 0.27 -14.11 4.50
C SER A 335 1.68 -13.80 5.02
N ALA A 336 1.94 -12.58 5.49
CA ALA A 336 3.23 -12.24 6.09
C ALA A 336 3.54 -13.13 7.31
N SER A 337 2.56 -13.33 8.20
CA SER A 337 2.70 -14.27 9.32
C SER A 337 2.86 -15.73 8.88
N ALA A 338 2.05 -16.19 7.92
CA ALA A 338 2.07 -17.57 7.46
C ALA A 338 3.41 -17.92 6.81
N PHE A 339 3.93 -17.05 5.94
CA PHE A 339 5.22 -17.23 5.30
C PHE A 339 6.37 -17.29 6.32
N VAL A 340 6.36 -16.43 7.35
CA VAL A 340 7.34 -16.51 8.45
C VAL A 340 7.18 -17.82 9.23
N ALA A 341 5.95 -18.20 9.59
CA ALA A 341 5.68 -19.43 10.35
C ALA A 341 6.16 -20.68 9.60
N CYS A 342 5.85 -20.79 8.32
CA CYS A 342 6.33 -21.87 7.46
C CYS A 342 7.86 -21.89 7.41
N ALA A 343 8.50 -20.73 7.30
CA ALA A 343 9.95 -20.65 7.29
C ALA A 343 10.59 -21.16 8.60
N PHE A 344 9.96 -20.91 9.75
CA PHE A 344 10.37 -21.49 11.05
C PHE A 344 10.10 -22.99 11.15
N LEU A 345 8.96 -23.47 10.66
CA LEU A 345 8.63 -24.90 10.66
C LEU A 345 9.61 -25.70 9.79
N ILE A 346 10.01 -25.15 8.64
CA ILE A 346 11.00 -25.75 7.73
C ILE A 346 12.40 -25.71 8.37
N ALA A 347 12.81 -24.55 8.89
CA ALA A 347 14.16 -24.38 9.42
C ALA A 347 14.39 -25.11 10.75
N LYS A 348 13.34 -25.30 11.56
CA LYS A 348 13.40 -25.96 12.87
C LYS A 348 12.08 -26.72 13.15
N PRO A 349 11.88 -27.88 12.51
CA PRO A 349 10.68 -28.69 12.76
C PRO A 349 10.72 -29.20 14.21
N SER A 350 9.75 -28.77 15.01
CA SER A 350 9.61 -29.21 16.40
C SER A 350 8.15 -29.11 16.84
N ILE A 351 7.76 -29.89 17.84
CA ILE A 351 6.41 -29.80 18.41
C ILE A 351 6.12 -28.39 18.96
N PHE A 352 7.13 -27.71 19.52
CA PHE A 352 7.00 -26.33 19.98
C PHE A 352 6.79 -25.35 18.83
N SER A 353 7.50 -25.53 17.70
CA SER A 353 7.28 -24.74 16.49
C SER A 353 5.85 -24.93 15.96
N LEU A 354 5.34 -26.17 15.98
CA LEU A 354 3.97 -26.48 15.58
C LEU A 354 2.93 -25.85 16.52
N GLN A 355 3.11 -25.98 17.84
CA GLN A 355 2.25 -25.32 18.83
C GLN A 355 2.23 -23.80 18.65
N ARG A 356 3.40 -23.19 18.41
CA ARG A 356 3.52 -21.76 18.12
C ARG A 356 2.81 -21.39 16.82
N ALA A 357 2.93 -22.21 15.77
CA ALA A 357 2.20 -22.01 14.52
C ALA A 357 0.68 -22.10 14.73
N SER A 358 0.20 -23.11 15.45
CA SER A 358 -1.23 -23.28 15.76
C SER A 358 -1.78 -22.11 16.58
N ALA A 359 -1.00 -21.58 17.53
CA ALA A 359 -1.40 -20.41 18.31
C ALA A 359 -1.56 -19.14 17.44
N LEU A 360 -0.90 -19.05 16.28
CA LEU A 360 -1.11 -17.93 15.34
C LEU A 360 -2.54 -17.87 14.82
N LEU A 361 -3.27 -18.99 14.79
CA LEU A 361 -4.67 -19.02 14.38
C LEU A 361 -5.53 -18.07 15.22
N LEU A 362 -5.16 -17.83 16.49
CA LEU A 362 -5.83 -16.86 17.35
C LEU A 362 -5.72 -15.42 16.81
N THR A 363 -4.59 -15.09 16.17
CA THR A 363 -4.38 -13.76 15.56
C THR A 363 -5.15 -13.59 14.25
N LEU A 364 -5.64 -14.69 13.68
CA LEU A 364 -6.39 -14.72 12.43
C LEU A 364 -7.90 -14.73 12.65
N ILE A 365 -8.40 -14.82 13.89
CA ILE A 365 -9.83 -14.86 14.19
C ILE A 365 -10.55 -13.65 13.58
N TYR A 366 -10.06 -12.44 13.83
CA TYR A 366 -10.71 -11.23 13.32
C TYR A 366 -10.64 -11.14 11.78
N PRO A 367 -9.47 -11.28 11.12
CA PRO A 367 -9.41 -11.39 9.66
C PRO A 367 -10.35 -12.46 9.07
N ALA A 368 -10.43 -13.64 9.70
CA ALA A 368 -11.30 -14.71 9.24
C ALA A 368 -12.79 -14.33 9.35
N ILE A 369 -13.21 -13.74 10.47
CA ILE A 369 -14.58 -13.23 10.64
C ILE A 369 -14.90 -12.20 9.56
N MET A 370 -14.00 -11.24 9.31
CA MET A 370 -14.22 -10.23 8.27
C MET A 370 -14.29 -10.83 6.87
N ALA A 371 -13.43 -11.82 6.56
CA ALA A 371 -13.45 -12.53 5.29
C ALA A 371 -14.76 -13.32 5.09
N VAL A 372 -15.26 -13.97 6.14
CA VAL A 372 -16.56 -14.66 6.13
C VAL A 372 -17.69 -13.67 5.90
N ILE A 373 -17.70 -12.54 6.61
CA ILE A 373 -18.71 -11.49 6.42
C ILE A 373 -18.69 -10.99 4.97
N ILE A 374 -17.53 -10.64 4.43
CA ILE A 374 -17.37 -10.20 3.03
C ILE A 374 -17.93 -11.24 2.04
N SER A 375 -17.63 -12.51 2.29
CA SER A 375 -18.06 -13.62 1.42
C SER A 375 -19.57 -13.83 1.49
N LEU A 376 -20.15 -13.84 2.69
CA LEU A 376 -21.60 -14.04 2.91
C LEU A 376 -22.45 -12.87 2.44
N THR A 377 -21.90 -11.67 2.41
CA THR A 377 -22.59 -10.45 1.97
C THR A 377 -22.31 -10.10 0.51
N HIS A 378 -21.62 -10.98 -0.24
CA HIS A 378 -21.25 -10.79 -1.64
C HIS A 378 -20.53 -9.46 -1.92
N LEU A 379 -19.75 -8.97 -0.94
CA LEU A 379 -19.01 -7.71 -1.05
C LEU A 379 -17.69 -7.85 -1.82
N ALA A 380 -17.28 -9.09 -2.14
CA ALA A 380 -16.13 -9.39 -2.97
C ALA A 380 -16.48 -9.28 -4.46
N PHE A 381 -16.38 -8.08 -5.03
CA PHE A 381 -16.45 -7.92 -6.48
C PHE A 381 -15.08 -8.14 -7.14
N PRO A 382 -15.05 -8.67 -8.39
CA PRO A 382 -13.83 -8.70 -9.19
C PRO A 382 -13.23 -7.30 -9.29
N SER A 383 -11.92 -7.20 -9.12
CA SER A 383 -11.21 -5.92 -9.25
C SER A 383 -11.26 -5.36 -10.67
N GLU A 384 -10.63 -4.20 -10.86
CA GLU A 384 -10.33 -3.60 -12.17
C GLU A 384 -9.64 -4.54 -13.17
N ILE A 385 -8.96 -5.58 -12.67
CA ILE A 385 -8.25 -6.55 -13.49
C ILE A 385 -9.17 -7.74 -13.80
N LEU A 386 -9.70 -7.78 -15.02
CA LEU A 386 -10.58 -8.85 -15.49
C LEU A 386 -9.85 -10.16 -15.79
N VAL A 387 -8.57 -10.06 -16.17
CA VAL A 387 -7.77 -11.20 -16.59
C VAL A 387 -6.66 -11.44 -15.57
N THR A 388 -6.61 -12.65 -15.02
CA THR A 388 -5.55 -13.07 -14.11
C THR A 388 -4.20 -13.00 -14.82
N GLY A 389 -3.34 -12.08 -14.38
CA GLY A 389 -1.97 -12.05 -14.87
C GLY A 389 -1.19 -13.29 -14.41
N GLN A 390 -0.17 -13.67 -15.19
CA GLN A 390 0.77 -14.71 -14.77
C GLN A 390 1.51 -14.28 -13.49
N PRO A 391 1.82 -15.22 -12.57
CA PRO A 391 2.43 -14.89 -11.28
C PRO A 391 3.75 -14.14 -11.44
N LEU A 392 4.56 -14.53 -12.43
CA LEU A 392 5.82 -13.86 -12.74
C LEU A 392 5.61 -12.41 -13.19
N ALA A 393 4.64 -12.17 -14.07
CA ALA A 393 4.34 -10.81 -14.52
C ALA A 393 3.88 -9.91 -13.37
N GLN A 394 3.15 -10.49 -12.40
CA GLN A 394 2.74 -9.78 -11.18
C GLN A 394 3.89 -9.57 -10.19
N LEU A 395 4.89 -10.48 -10.14
CA LEU A 395 6.11 -10.22 -9.37
C LEU A 395 6.94 -9.09 -9.99
N LEU A 396 7.05 -9.09 -11.32
CA LEU A 396 7.77 -8.06 -12.07
C LEU A 396 7.08 -6.69 -11.95
N SER A 397 5.75 -6.63 -11.89
CA SER A 397 5.03 -5.37 -11.66
C SER A 397 5.32 -4.75 -10.28
N VAL A 398 5.58 -5.58 -9.25
CA VAL A 398 5.90 -5.12 -7.88
C VAL A 398 7.39 -4.83 -7.71
N SER A 399 8.26 -5.58 -8.37
CA SER A 399 9.70 -5.35 -8.32
C SER A 399 10.17 -4.22 -9.24
N GLY A 400 9.44 -3.96 -10.31
CA GLY A 400 9.84 -3.09 -11.41
C GLY A 400 10.25 -3.92 -12.63
N ASN A 401 9.83 -3.48 -13.82
CA ASN A 401 10.14 -4.17 -15.07
C ASN A 401 11.53 -3.82 -15.62
N SER A 402 12.27 -2.89 -15.00
CA SER A 402 13.59 -2.49 -15.48
C SER A 402 14.73 -3.34 -14.87
N LEU A 403 15.96 -3.09 -15.33
CA LEU A 403 17.19 -3.59 -14.70
C LEU A 403 17.20 -3.39 -13.19
N PHE A 404 16.69 -2.28 -12.69
CA PHE A 404 16.67 -2.03 -11.26
C PHE A 404 15.74 -2.99 -10.52
N GLY A 405 14.52 -3.25 -11.02
CA GLY A 405 13.64 -4.25 -10.41
C GLY A 405 14.24 -5.66 -10.43
N MET A 406 15.01 -6.00 -11.46
CA MET A 406 15.75 -7.26 -11.53
C MET A 406 16.92 -7.31 -10.53
N LEU A 407 17.61 -6.18 -10.32
CA LEU A 407 18.60 -6.04 -9.25
C LEU A 407 17.95 -6.17 -7.88
N VAL A 408 16.75 -5.60 -7.65
CA VAL A 408 15.99 -5.79 -6.41
C VAL A 408 15.74 -7.28 -6.15
N LEU A 409 15.24 -8.02 -7.15
CA LEU A 409 15.02 -9.46 -7.03
C LEU A 409 16.33 -10.22 -6.75
N THR A 410 17.42 -9.83 -7.41
CA THR A 410 18.74 -10.42 -7.20
C THR A 410 19.23 -10.12 -5.78
N PHE A 411 19.12 -8.87 -5.31
CA PHE A 411 19.45 -8.47 -3.94
C PHE A 411 18.61 -9.23 -2.92
N MET A 412 17.32 -9.46 -3.18
CA MET A 412 16.44 -10.27 -2.32
C MET A 412 16.94 -11.72 -2.18
N MET A 413 17.45 -12.32 -3.26
CA MET A 413 18.04 -13.66 -3.23
C MET A 413 19.42 -13.66 -2.56
N LEU A 414 20.24 -12.64 -2.81
CA LEU A 414 21.56 -12.49 -2.16
C LEU A 414 21.42 -12.20 -0.64
N LEU A 415 20.30 -11.64 -0.22
CA LEU A 415 19.94 -11.39 1.18
C LEU A 415 19.98 -12.63 2.05
N ALA A 416 19.56 -13.76 1.46
CA ALA A 416 19.63 -15.08 2.06
C ALA A 416 21.07 -15.43 2.49
N MET A 417 22.07 -15.03 1.71
CA MET A 417 23.49 -15.30 2.01
C MET A 417 24.05 -14.41 3.10
N GLY A 418 23.61 -13.15 3.14
CA GLY A 418 24.01 -12.12 4.10
C GLY A 418 23.71 -12.53 5.55
N LEU A 419 22.72 -13.38 5.71
CA LEU A 419 22.10 -13.68 6.99
C LEU A 419 22.32 -15.12 7.46
N ALA A 420 22.76 -16.04 6.59
CA ALA A 420 22.81 -17.51 6.82
C ALA A 420 23.56 -17.94 8.09
N HIS A 421 24.56 -17.15 8.49
CA HIS A 421 25.39 -17.47 9.66
C HIS A 421 24.85 -16.90 10.97
N THR A 422 23.75 -16.14 10.95
CA THR A 422 23.12 -15.64 12.17
C THR A 422 21.93 -16.53 12.56
N PRO A 423 21.95 -17.17 13.74
CA PRO A 423 20.89 -18.11 14.16
C PRO A 423 19.50 -17.46 14.25
N ILE A 424 19.46 -16.14 14.50
CA ILE A 424 18.23 -15.34 14.51
C ILE A 424 17.57 -15.29 13.12
N PHE A 425 18.36 -15.36 12.04
CA PHE A 425 17.88 -15.13 10.68
C PHE A 425 17.77 -16.38 9.80
N ARG A 426 18.25 -17.54 10.24
CA ARG A 426 18.12 -18.77 9.43
C ARG A 426 16.68 -19.06 8.96
N PRO A 427 15.65 -18.91 9.81
CA PRO A 427 14.26 -18.97 9.37
C PRO A 427 13.85 -17.77 8.49
N ALA A 428 14.30 -16.56 8.81
CA ALA A 428 14.04 -15.35 8.01
C ALA A 428 14.65 -15.41 6.60
N ILE A 429 15.61 -16.30 6.36
CA ILE A 429 16.17 -16.57 5.04
C ILE A 429 15.29 -17.49 4.22
N ALA A 430 14.66 -18.50 4.84
CA ALA A 430 13.71 -19.37 4.16
C ALA A 430 12.40 -18.64 3.82
N TYR A 431 12.12 -17.52 4.49
CA TYR A 431 10.91 -16.71 4.31
C TYR A 431 10.71 -16.22 2.86
N VAL A 432 11.69 -15.53 2.27
CA VAL A 432 11.54 -15.00 0.89
C VAL A 432 11.47 -16.12 -0.15
N PRO A 433 12.38 -17.11 -0.20
CA PRO A 433 12.29 -18.23 -1.11
C PRO A 433 10.97 -19.01 -0.96
N PHE A 434 10.52 -19.27 0.27
CA PHE A 434 9.25 -19.95 0.50
C PHE A 434 8.07 -19.12 -0.02
N ALA A 435 8.01 -17.83 0.28
CA ALA A 435 6.97 -16.94 -0.21
C ALA A 435 6.96 -16.91 -1.75
N LEU A 436 8.13 -16.82 -2.39
CA LEU A 436 8.24 -16.87 -3.85
C LEU A 436 7.78 -18.22 -4.41
N ILE A 437 8.21 -19.35 -3.83
CA ILE A 437 7.75 -20.69 -4.27
C ILE A 437 6.22 -20.80 -4.12
N ALA A 438 5.68 -20.37 -2.99
CA ALA A 438 4.24 -20.44 -2.72
C ALA A 438 3.41 -19.53 -3.64
N THR A 439 3.93 -18.37 -4.03
CA THR A 439 3.21 -17.38 -4.84
C THR A 439 3.44 -17.56 -6.34
N LEU A 440 4.59 -18.08 -6.75
CA LEU A 440 4.91 -18.37 -8.15
C LEU A 440 4.43 -19.75 -8.60
N ASN A 441 4.05 -20.64 -7.68
CA ASN A 441 3.45 -21.92 -8.03
C ASN A 441 2.09 -21.71 -8.74
N PRO A 442 1.89 -22.21 -9.97
CA PRO A 442 0.64 -21.99 -10.73
C PRO A 442 -0.63 -22.51 -10.03
N LEU A 443 -0.54 -23.57 -9.22
CA LEU A 443 -1.68 -24.11 -8.48
C LEU A 443 -2.07 -23.18 -7.33
N SER A 444 -1.09 -22.77 -6.54
CA SER A 444 -1.27 -21.80 -5.46
C SER A 444 -1.71 -20.43 -5.99
N TRP A 445 -1.18 -20.02 -7.14
CA TRP A 445 -1.51 -18.75 -7.79
C TRP A 445 -2.98 -18.65 -8.18
N LYS A 446 -3.60 -19.73 -8.68
CA LYS A 446 -5.05 -19.74 -8.97
C LYS A 446 -5.88 -19.40 -7.72
N ILE A 447 -5.50 -19.98 -6.58
CA ILE A 447 -6.15 -19.72 -5.29
C ILE A 447 -5.89 -18.27 -4.85
N ILE A 448 -4.63 -17.82 -4.87
CA ILE A 448 -4.24 -16.46 -4.50
C ILE A 448 -4.98 -15.43 -5.34
N SER A 449 -5.00 -15.61 -6.66
CA SER A 449 -5.67 -14.70 -7.59
C SER A 449 -7.18 -14.66 -7.35
N GLY A 450 -7.81 -15.80 -7.09
CA GLY A 450 -9.23 -15.84 -6.72
C GLY A 450 -9.52 -15.10 -5.42
N LEU A 451 -8.73 -15.35 -4.36
CA LEU A 451 -8.90 -14.72 -3.04
C LEU A 451 -8.59 -13.22 -3.04
N THR A 452 -7.77 -12.75 -3.98
CA THR A 452 -7.38 -11.33 -4.10
C THR A 452 -8.20 -10.58 -5.16
N GLY A 453 -9.23 -11.20 -5.74
CA GLY A 453 -10.05 -10.57 -6.78
C GLY A 453 -9.25 -10.20 -8.02
N ASN A 454 -8.28 -11.02 -8.42
CA ASN A 454 -7.31 -10.83 -9.51
C ASN A 454 -6.21 -9.78 -9.26
N LEU A 455 -6.11 -9.22 -8.06
CA LEU A 455 -5.02 -8.32 -7.66
C LEU A 455 -3.86 -9.10 -7.02
N GLY A 456 -3.52 -10.25 -7.63
CA GLY A 456 -2.57 -11.20 -7.07
C GLY A 456 -1.22 -10.60 -6.74
N PHE A 457 -0.78 -9.53 -7.42
CA PHE A 457 0.48 -8.85 -7.12
C PHE A 457 0.59 -8.33 -5.69
N ARG A 458 -0.54 -7.97 -5.07
CA ARG A 458 -0.55 -7.44 -3.69
C ARG A 458 -0.09 -8.48 -2.68
N ILE A 459 -0.10 -9.78 -3.01
CA ILE A 459 0.48 -10.83 -2.15
C ILE A 459 1.99 -10.62 -1.94
N PHE A 460 2.70 -10.06 -2.92
CA PHE A 460 4.13 -9.79 -2.81
C PHE A 460 4.43 -8.66 -1.83
N TRP A 461 3.44 -7.82 -1.49
CA TRP A 461 3.57 -6.84 -0.41
C TRP A 461 3.64 -7.49 0.96
N ALA A 462 3.26 -8.76 1.11
CA ALA A 462 3.46 -9.51 2.34
C ALA A 462 4.94 -9.76 2.65
N LEU A 463 5.85 -9.40 1.73
CA LEU A 463 7.30 -9.41 1.92
C LEU A 463 7.80 -7.99 2.27
N PRO A 464 8.43 -7.76 3.43
CA PRO A 464 8.95 -6.47 3.85
C PRO A 464 10.30 -6.14 3.17
N ILE A 465 10.32 -6.16 1.84
CA ILE A 465 11.53 -6.03 1.01
C ILE A 465 12.34 -4.77 1.33
N PRO A 466 11.75 -3.56 1.48
CA PRO A 466 12.52 -2.38 1.83
C PRO A 466 13.32 -2.53 3.14
N MET A 467 12.72 -3.15 4.16
CA MET A 467 13.41 -3.36 5.43
C MET A 467 14.49 -4.42 5.34
N MET A 468 14.24 -5.48 4.59
CA MET A 468 15.25 -6.49 4.29
C MET A 468 16.44 -5.86 3.57
N ALA A 469 16.21 -5.05 2.54
CA ALA A 469 17.25 -4.35 1.79
C ALA A 469 18.14 -3.48 2.70
N GLY A 470 17.54 -2.74 3.64
CA GLY A 470 18.28 -1.96 4.64
C GLY A 470 19.20 -2.80 5.52
N ILE A 471 18.70 -3.95 6.00
CA ILE A 471 19.49 -4.90 6.80
C ILE A 471 20.65 -5.44 5.96
N LEU A 472 20.40 -5.85 4.72
CA LEU A 472 21.43 -6.41 3.85
C LEU A 472 22.55 -5.43 3.55
N ALA A 473 22.21 -4.19 3.17
CA ALA A 473 23.19 -3.16 2.88
C ALA A 473 24.13 -2.96 4.09
N THR A 474 23.54 -2.87 5.29
CA THR A 474 24.28 -2.71 6.55
C THR A 474 25.19 -3.92 6.83
N LEU A 475 24.68 -5.14 6.73
CA LEU A 475 25.45 -6.35 6.99
C LEU A 475 26.56 -6.58 5.96
N THR A 476 26.34 -6.17 4.71
CA THR A 476 27.34 -6.25 3.65
C THR A 476 28.54 -5.35 3.97
N LEU A 477 28.28 -4.13 4.43
CA LEU A 477 29.33 -3.21 4.88
C LEU A 477 30.08 -3.76 6.10
N LEU A 478 29.37 -4.34 7.07
CA LEU A 478 30.00 -4.99 8.23
C LEU A 478 30.91 -6.16 7.83
N ARG A 479 30.50 -6.96 6.84
CA ARG A 479 31.32 -8.05 6.27
C ARG A 479 32.53 -7.55 5.50
N ALA A 480 32.39 -6.42 4.81
CA ALA A 480 33.50 -5.67 4.23
C ALA A 480 34.41 -5.00 5.29
N LYS A 481 34.22 -5.32 6.58
CA LYS A 481 34.95 -4.79 7.75
C LYS A 481 34.75 -3.28 7.96
N ILE A 482 33.75 -2.67 7.32
CA ILE A 482 33.37 -1.27 7.54
C ILE A 482 32.46 -1.21 8.76
N ARG A 483 33.07 -0.99 9.94
CA ARG A 483 32.36 -0.99 11.24
C ARG A 483 32.16 0.39 11.84
N SER A 484 32.76 1.43 11.24
CA SER A 484 32.58 2.81 11.67
C SER A 484 31.16 3.25 11.40
N GLU A 485 30.43 3.62 12.45
CA GLU A 485 29.05 4.08 12.35
C GLU A 485 28.92 5.32 11.47
N ALA A 486 29.87 6.26 11.57
CA ALA A 486 29.89 7.46 10.76
C ALA A 486 30.04 7.13 9.26
N ILE A 487 30.94 6.21 8.90
CA ILE A 487 31.14 5.79 7.50
C ILE A 487 29.90 5.09 6.97
N VAL A 488 29.34 4.12 7.71
CA VAL A 488 28.15 3.38 7.27
C VAL A 488 26.94 4.30 7.12
N THR A 489 26.74 5.22 8.06
CA THR A 489 25.66 6.22 7.99
C THR A 489 25.85 7.19 6.83
N THR A 490 27.09 7.58 6.54
CA THR A 490 27.41 8.42 5.36
C THR A 490 27.09 7.71 4.06
N ILE A 491 27.48 6.43 3.91
CA ILE A 491 27.14 5.62 2.73
C ILE A 491 25.61 5.48 2.59
N ALA A 492 24.90 5.27 3.71
CA ALA A 492 23.44 5.20 3.71
C ALA A 492 22.81 6.53 3.26
N ALA A 493 23.28 7.66 3.80
CA ALA A 493 22.81 8.98 3.41
C ALA A 493 23.06 9.27 1.92
N LEU A 494 24.25 8.96 1.40
CA LEU A 494 24.56 9.07 -0.03
C LEU A 494 23.64 8.18 -0.88
N THR A 495 23.32 6.97 -0.40
CA THR A 495 22.38 6.07 -1.08
C THR A 495 20.96 6.64 -1.11
N LEU A 496 20.50 7.26 -0.02
CA LEU A 496 19.22 7.95 0.02
C LEU A 496 19.19 9.13 -0.95
N VAL A 497 20.22 9.97 -0.95
CA VAL A 497 20.35 11.10 -1.89
C VAL A 497 20.34 10.60 -3.33
N ALA A 498 21.08 9.53 -3.64
CA ALA A 498 21.09 8.92 -4.96
C ALA A 498 19.72 8.35 -5.35
N GLY A 499 18.99 7.73 -4.42
CA GLY A 499 17.63 7.24 -4.65
C GLY A 499 16.66 8.38 -4.96
N ILE A 500 16.69 9.45 -4.16
CA ILE A 500 15.88 10.66 -4.38
C ILE A 500 16.20 11.28 -5.74
N ALA A 501 17.49 11.44 -6.07
CA ALA A 501 17.93 11.98 -7.35
C ALA A 501 17.51 11.08 -8.52
N PHE A 502 17.64 9.75 -8.39
CA PHE A 502 17.16 8.80 -9.37
C PHE A 502 15.66 8.98 -9.63
N ASN A 503 14.83 9.02 -8.60
CA ASN A 503 13.39 9.23 -8.77
C ASN A 503 13.08 10.60 -9.39
N ALA A 504 13.73 11.66 -8.91
CA ALA A 504 13.49 13.03 -9.37
C ALA A 504 14.06 13.33 -10.77
N LEU A 505 14.94 12.50 -11.32
CA LEU A 505 15.55 12.75 -12.64
C LEU A 505 15.15 11.69 -13.67
N LEU A 506 15.04 10.43 -13.27
CA LEU A 506 14.94 9.28 -14.18
C LEU A 506 13.60 8.54 -14.12
N SER A 507 12.83 8.63 -13.02
CA SER A 507 11.50 8.02 -12.98
C SER A 507 10.55 8.72 -13.95
N SER A 508 9.67 7.93 -14.58
CA SER A 508 8.64 8.48 -15.47
C SER A 508 7.66 9.38 -14.69
N THR A 509 7.05 10.31 -15.42
CA THR A 509 6.19 11.37 -14.86
C THR A 509 5.13 10.91 -13.85
N PRO A 510 4.36 9.81 -14.05
CA PRO A 510 3.36 9.39 -13.05
C PRO A 510 3.98 8.83 -11.76
N PHE A 511 5.28 8.55 -11.74
CA PHE A 511 5.96 7.96 -10.59
C PHE A 511 6.96 8.90 -9.91
N LYS A 512 7.12 10.09 -10.47
CA LYS A 512 8.06 11.10 -10.04
C LYS A 512 7.58 11.80 -8.77
N VAL A 513 8.49 11.99 -7.83
CA VAL A 513 8.29 12.83 -6.65
C VAL A 513 8.87 14.21 -6.95
N HIS A 514 8.03 15.22 -6.84
CA HIS A 514 8.39 16.62 -6.93
C HIS A 514 8.74 17.15 -5.53
N TRP A 515 9.60 18.16 -5.42
CA TRP A 515 10.06 18.66 -4.13
C TRP A 515 9.73 20.15 -4.00
N HIS A 516 8.88 20.51 -3.03
CA HIS A 516 8.49 21.89 -2.75
C HIS A 516 8.03 22.06 -1.29
N LEU A 517 7.58 23.26 -0.92
CA LEU A 517 7.05 23.52 0.43
C LEU A 517 5.81 22.65 0.73
N PRO A 518 5.55 22.30 2.00
CA PRO A 518 4.41 21.46 2.36
C PRO A 518 3.07 22.06 1.92
N THR A 519 2.36 21.35 1.04
CA THR A 519 1.02 21.69 0.54
C THR A 519 0.16 20.44 0.38
N LEU A 520 -1.11 20.60 -0.01
CA LEU A 520 -1.92 19.46 -0.48
C LEU A 520 -1.20 18.73 -1.60
N LYS A 521 -1.26 17.39 -1.61
CA LYS A 521 -0.58 16.52 -2.58
C LYS A 521 -1.25 16.43 -3.95
N VAL A 522 -1.82 17.54 -4.43
CA VAL A 522 -2.58 17.63 -5.68
C VAL A 522 -1.83 18.41 -6.76
N ASN A 523 -2.22 18.29 -8.03
CA ASN A 523 -1.85 19.26 -9.04
C ASN A 523 -2.65 20.56 -8.81
N ALA A 524 -1.95 21.66 -8.55
CA ALA A 524 -2.59 22.93 -8.16
C ALA A 524 -3.51 23.51 -9.25
N ASP A 525 -3.16 23.34 -10.54
CA ASP A 525 -3.97 23.83 -11.66
C ASP A 525 -5.25 23.02 -11.80
N GLN A 526 -5.12 21.68 -11.84
CA GLN A 526 -6.24 20.75 -11.94
C GLN A 526 -7.20 20.87 -10.74
N TYR A 527 -6.66 20.92 -9.52
CA TYR A 527 -7.45 21.09 -8.31
C TYR A 527 -8.11 22.48 -8.24
N GLY A 528 -7.41 23.51 -8.71
CA GLY A 528 -7.97 24.86 -8.81
C GLY A 528 -9.10 24.95 -9.83
N ASN A 529 -9.03 24.20 -10.93
CA ASN A 529 -10.14 24.05 -11.88
C ASN A 529 -11.32 23.32 -11.26
N ALA A 530 -11.08 22.24 -10.53
CA ALA A 530 -12.14 21.51 -9.83
C ALA A 530 -12.86 22.42 -8.83
N ARG A 531 -12.12 23.21 -8.04
CA ARG A 531 -12.69 24.23 -7.13
C ARG A 531 -13.49 25.29 -7.87
N LEU A 532 -13.03 25.74 -9.03
CA LEU A 532 -13.78 26.68 -9.86
C LEU A 532 -15.12 26.08 -10.31
N LEU A 533 -15.11 24.86 -10.86
CA LEU A 533 -16.31 24.18 -11.32
C LEU A 533 -17.28 23.89 -10.17
N ALA A 534 -16.78 23.47 -9.01
CA ALA A 534 -17.57 23.27 -7.80
C ALA A 534 -18.30 24.55 -7.36
N LYS A 535 -17.64 25.71 -7.45
CA LYS A 535 -18.21 27.01 -7.04
C LYS A 535 -19.33 27.51 -7.97
N ILE A 536 -19.24 27.24 -9.26
CA ILE A 536 -20.19 27.78 -10.26
C ILE A 536 -21.36 26.84 -10.56
N THR A 537 -21.28 25.59 -10.11
CA THR A 537 -22.32 24.59 -10.35
C THR A 537 -23.31 24.59 -9.19
N GLY A 538 -24.60 24.71 -9.50
CA GLY A 538 -25.64 24.70 -8.48
C GLY A 538 -25.74 23.36 -7.72
N PRO A 539 -26.25 23.38 -6.47
CA PRO A 539 -26.50 22.16 -5.71
C PRO A 539 -27.52 21.28 -6.45
N GLY A 540 -27.32 19.96 -6.41
CA GLY A 540 -28.19 18.99 -7.09
C GLY A 540 -27.94 18.82 -8.60
N CYS A 541 -27.06 19.63 -9.20
CA CYS A 541 -26.56 19.39 -10.55
C CYS A 541 -25.37 18.40 -10.54
N ALA A 542 -25.04 17.86 -11.71
CA ALA A 542 -23.81 17.14 -12.00
C ALA A 542 -22.84 18.00 -12.83
N ILE A 543 -21.54 17.73 -12.68
CA ILE A 543 -20.46 18.36 -13.44
C ILE A 543 -19.89 17.35 -14.43
N LEU A 544 -19.91 17.68 -15.71
CA LEU A 544 -19.19 16.93 -16.74
C LEU A 544 -17.87 17.63 -17.02
N ALA A 545 -16.74 17.00 -16.70
CA ALA A 545 -15.41 17.58 -16.87
C ALA A 545 -14.39 16.49 -17.26
N PRO A 546 -13.22 16.86 -17.82
CA PRO A 546 -12.15 15.90 -18.08
C PRO A 546 -11.70 15.20 -16.80
N GLU A 547 -11.30 13.93 -16.87
CA GLU A 547 -10.88 13.04 -15.78
C GLU A 547 -9.85 13.71 -14.87
N VAL A 548 -8.85 14.38 -15.46
CA VAL A 548 -7.80 15.11 -14.74
C VAL A 548 -8.33 16.22 -13.82
N VAL A 549 -9.53 16.76 -14.08
CA VAL A 549 -10.23 17.71 -13.21
C VAL A 549 -11.29 16.98 -12.38
N SER A 550 -12.00 16.05 -13.00
CA SER A 550 -13.14 15.34 -12.41
C SER A 550 -12.77 14.51 -11.20
N GLN A 551 -11.58 13.90 -11.21
CA GLN A 551 -11.05 13.15 -10.07
C GLN A 551 -10.96 13.99 -8.79
N TRP A 552 -10.80 15.30 -8.91
CA TRP A 552 -10.68 16.20 -7.77
C TRP A 552 -12.03 16.71 -7.25
N LEU A 553 -13.11 16.61 -8.04
CA LEU A 553 -14.43 17.10 -7.64
C LEU A 553 -14.99 16.32 -6.45
N SER A 554 -14.76 15.01 -6.39
CA SER A 554 -15.16 14.16 -5.26
C SER A 554 -14.38 14.42 -3.97
N THR A 555 -13.37 15.28 -4.01
CA THR A 555 -12.53 15.63 -2.85
C THR A 555 -12.89 16.98 -2.22
N ILE A 556 -13.84 17.71 -2.82
CA ILE A 556 -14.23 19.05 -2.42
C ILE A 556 -15.56 18.99 -1.66
N GLU A 557 -15.55 19.52 -0.43
CA GLU A 557 -16.75 19.61 0.39
C GLU A 557 -17.82 20.49 -0.27
N GLY A 558 -19.07 20.03 -0.28
CA GLY A 558 -20.20 20.75 -0.87
C GLY A 558 -20.21 20.82 -2.41
N ALA A 559 -19.21 20.24 -3.09
CA ALA A 559 -19.21 20.23 -4.55
C ALA A 559 -20.40 19.42 -5.11
N ALA A 560 -20.92 19.91 -6.24
CA ALA A 560 -21.78 19.15 -7.13
C ALA A 560 -21.05 17.88 -7.63
N TYR A 561 -21.78 16.80 -7.79
CA TYR A 561 -21.18 15.50 -8.08
C TYR A 561 -20.66 15.44 -9.52
N PRO A 562 -19.51 14.81 -9.76
CA PRO A 562 -19.05 14.59 -11.13
C PRO A 562 -19.95 13.55 -11.84
N VAL A 563 -20.09 13.67 -13.16
CA VAL A 563 -20.73 12.63 -13.99
C VAL A 563 -19.93 11.32 -13.92
N PHE A 564 -18.61 11.41 -13.80
CA PHE A 564 -17.71 10.30 -13.51
C PHE A 564 -16.46 10.87 -12.87
N THR A 565 -15.90 10.19 -11.88
CA THR A 565 -14.66 10.66 -11.24
C THR A 565 -13.43 10.19 -12.02
N ARG A 566 -13.39 8.89 -12.35
CA ARG A 566 -12.35 8.25 -13.17
C ARG A 566 -12.97 7.21 -14.07
N ARG A 567 -12.42 7.02 -15.28
CA ARG A 567 -12.91 5.97 -16.19
C ARG A 567 -12.68 4.58 -15.63
N LEU A 568 -11.59 4.41 -14.89
CA LEU A 568 -11.26 3.18 -14.18
C LEU A 568 -12.39 2.74 -13.23
N TYR A 569 -13.05 3.68 -12.54
CA TYR A 569 -14.10 3.35 -11.56
C TYR A 569 -15.44 2.99 -12.20
N LEU A 570 -15.72 3.45 -13.43
CA LEU A 570 -16.90 3.01 -14.18
C LEU A 570 -16.90 1.49 -14.39
N VAL A 571 -15.73 0.86 -14.50
CA VAL A 571 -15.60 -0.60 -14.57
C VAL A 571 -16.15 -1.28 -13.32
N HIS A 572 -16.01 -0.68 -12.14
CA HIS A 572 -16.52 -1.23 -10.89
C HIS A 572 -18.02 -1.05 -10.75
N TYR A 573 -18.55 0.08 -11.24
CA TYR A 573 -19.99 0.35 -11.22
C TYR A 573 -20.82 -0.61 -12.07
N ARG A 574 -20.25 -1.40 -12.98
CA ARG A 574 -21.02 -2.44 -13.73
C ARG A 574 -21.77 -3.44 -12.84
N PHE A 575 -21.34 -3.57 -11.59
CA PHE A 575 -21.96 -4.48 -10.62
C PHE A 575 -23.06 -3.83 -9.79
N THR A 576 -23.03 -2.50 -9.67
CA THR A 576 -23.93 -1.75 -8.77
C THR A 576 -24.84 -0.78 -9.49
N MET A 577 -24.48 -0.33 -10.70
CA MET A 577 -25.18 0.66 -11.52
C MET A 577 -25.94 -0.03 -12.66
N PRO A 578 -27.16 0.43 -13.01
CA PRO A 578 -27.89 -0.08 -14.17
C PRO A 578 -27.06 0.05 -15.46
N PRO A 579 -27.00 -1.00 -16.32
CA PRO A 579 -26.15 -0.98 -17.52
C PRO A 579 -26.39 0.20 -18.47
N ARG A 580 -27.62 0.73 -18.50
CA ARG A 580 -27.99 1.91 -19.29
C ARG A 580 -27.34 3.19 -18.76
N GLU A 581 -27.41 3.40 -17.44
CA GLU A 581 -26.79 4.57 -16.82
C GLU A 581 -25.26 4.51 -16.93
N LEU A 582 -24.68 3.32 -16.75
CA LEU A 582 -23.25 3.10 -16.91
C LEU A 582 -22.78 3.48 -18.33
N ARG A 583 -23.44 2.95 -19.37
CA ARG A 583 -23.11 3.30 -20.76
C ARG A 583 -23.23 4.80 -21.03
N ALA A 584 -24.24 5.43 -20.45
CA ALA A 584 -24.43 6.87 -20.55
C ALA A 584 -23.24 7.64 -19.95
N ARG A 585 -22.78 7.28 -18.75
CA ARG A 585 -21.60 7.89 -18.11
C ARG A 585 -20.32 7.61 -18.89
N GLU A 586 -20.15 6.41 -19.45
CA GLU A 586 -19.02 6.07 -20.33
C GLU A 586 -19.00 6.93 -21.60
N GLN A 587 -20.16 7.13 -22.24
CA GLN A 587 -20.29 7.99 -23.42
C GLN A 587 -20.03 9.46 -23.10
N LEU A 588 -20.52 9.95 -21.95
CA LEU A 588 -20.26 11.31 -21.49
C LEU A 588 -18.78 11.50 -21.12
N ALA A 589 -18.13 10.51 -20.52
CA ALA A 589 -16.69 10.53 -20.28
C ALA A 589 -15.89 10.60 -21.59
N ASP A 590 -16.24 9.76 -22.57
CA ASP A 590 -15.64 9.80 -23.90
C ASP A 590 -15.84 11.16 -24.59
N LEU A 591 -16.96 11.84 -24.36
CA LEU A 591 -17.27 13.16 -24.90
C LEU A 591 -16.36 14.26 -24.34
N VAL A 592 -15.73 14.13 -23.18
CA VAL A 592 -14.80 15.15 -22.66
C VAL A 592 -13.33 14.76 -22.73
N GLU A 593 -13.05 13.47 -22.97
CA GLU A 593 -11.70 12.92 -23.04
C GLU A 593 -11.18 12.74 -24.48
N LYS A 594 -12.01 12.25 -25.41
CA LYS A 594 -11.54 11.84 -26.73
C LYS A 594 -11.64 12.98 -27.75
N PRO A 595 -10.67 13.11 -28.67
CA PRO A 595 -10.79 14.02 -29.82
C PRO A 595 -12.05 13.70 -30.62
N ALA A 596 -12.69 14.74 -31.18
CA ALA A 596 -14.05 14.74 -31.75
C ALA A 596 -14.32 13.76 -32.93
N ILE A 597 -13.35 12.94 -33.32
CA ILE A 597 -13.39 12.17 -34.57
C ILE A 597 -14.42 11.01 -34.50
N ILE A 598 -14.90 10.59 -33.31
CA ILE A 598 -15.66 9.32 -33.18
C ILE A 598 -16.91 9.39 -32.28
N THR A 599 -17.13 10.42 -31.48
CA THR A 599 -18.23 10.42 -30.49
C THR A 599 -19.54 10.93 -31.10
N ALA A 600 -20.41 9.99 -31.53
CA ALA A 600 -21.82 10.29 -31.73
C ALA A 600 -22.38 10.91 -30.44
N THR A 601 -23.14 12.01 -30.55
CA THR A 601 -23.78 12.63 -29.40
C THR A 601 -24.66 11.58 -28.71
N PRO A 602 -24.46 11.29 -27.41
CA PRO A 602 -25.28 10.30 -26.72
C PRO A 602 -26.76 10.66 -26.86
N ASP A 603 -27.65 9.67 -27.00
CA ASP A 603 -29.09 9.93 -26.98
C ASP A 603 -29.48 10.44 -25.58
N LEU A 604 -29.63 11.76 -25.48
CA LEU A 604 -29.77 12.43 -24.21
C LEU A 604 -31.18 12.34 -23.62
N ARG A 605 -32.20 11.99 -24.41
CA ARG A 605 -33.63 11.91 -24.00
C ARG A 605 -33.91 10.83 -22.94
N GLN A 606 -32.83 10.24 -22.42
CA GLN A 606 -32.78 9.05 -21.63
C GLN A 606 -31.83 9.19 -20.43
N LEU A 607 -31.17 10.36 -20.26
CA LEU A 607 -30.19 10.64 -19.22
C LEU A 607 -30.86 11.21 -17.96
N LEU A 608 -30.98 10.39 -16.93
CA LEU A 608 -31.45 10.83 -15.60
C LEU A 608 -30.42 11.68 -14.82
N ILE A 609 -29.31 12.06 -15.45
CA ILE A 609 -28.20 12.80 -14.82
C ILE A 609 -28.42 14.30 -15.04
N PRO A 610 -28.71 15.09 -14.00
CA PRO A 610 -29.02 16.52 -14.13
C PRO A 610 -27.74 17.35 -14.34
N ILE A 611 -27.20 17.39 -15.56
CA ILE A 611 -25.96 18.12 -15.85
C ILE A 611 -26.22 19.64 -15.82
N GLY A 612 -25.50 20.35 -14.94
CA GLY A 612 -25.57 21.82 -14.83
C GLY A 612 -24.34 22.54 -15.39
N THR A 613 -23.22 21.83 -15.50
CA THR A 613 -21.95 22.37 -15.97
C THR A 613 -21.24 21.37 -16.87
N ILE A 614 -20.75 21.83 -18.00
CA ILE A 614 -19.86 21.09 -18.90
C ILE A 614 -18.54 21.85 -18.99
N ALA A 615 -17.43 21.15 -18.86
CA ALA A 615 -16.09 21.67 -19.05
C ALA A 615 -15.31 20.78 -20.02
N VAL A 616 -14.50 21.38 -20.88
CA VAL A 616 -13.50 20.68 -21.72
C VAL A 616 -12.18 21.44 -21.72
N ALA A 617 -11.07 20.73 -21.89
CA ALA A 617 -9.76 21.34 -22.05
C ALA A 617 -9.68 22.15 -23.34
N LYS A 618 -9.11 23.37 -23.28
CA LYS A 618 -8.96 24.27 -24.44
C LYS A 618 -8.13 23.68 -25.59
N THR A 619 -7.16 22.84 -25.26
CA THR A 619 -6.13 22.39 -26.19
C THR A 619 -6.45 21.07 -26.88
N ILE A 620 -7.27 20.22 -26.27
CA ILE A 620 -7.43 18.81 -26.68
C ILE A 620 -8.92 18.40 -26.75
N GLY A 621 -9.83 19.23 -26.23
CA GLY A 621 -11.23 18.86 -26.05
C GLY A 621 -12.05 18.82 -27.36
N PRO A 622 -13.07 17.94 -27.46
CA PRO A 622 -14.02 17.92 -28.57
C PRO A 622 -15.07 19.05 -28.40
N ILE A 623 -14.63 20.29 -28.59
CA ILE A 623 -15.42 21.51 -28.35
C ILE A 623 -16.79 21.46 -29.02
N ALA A 624 -16.86 20.95 -30.26
CA ALA A 624 -18.12 20.87 -31.01
C ALA A 624 -19.14 19.90 -30.38
N ALA A 625 -18.69 18.76 -29.84
CA ALA A 625 -19.56 17.80 -29.17
C ALA A 625 -20.07 18.36 -27.83
N ALA A 626 -19.19 19.01 -27.06
CA ALA A 626 -19.56 19.70 -25.83
C ALA A 626 -20.53 20.86 -26.08
N ASP A 627 -20.33 21.66 -27.14
CA ASP A 627 -21.23 22.75 -27.52
C ASP A 627 -22.61 22.23 -27.96
N SER A 628 -22.64 21.16 -28.75
CA SER A 628 -23.88 20.47 -29.13
C SER A 628 -24.66 19.98 -27.91
N LEU A 629 -23.97 19.31 -26.97
CA LEU A 629 -24.56 18.85 -25.71
C LEU A 629 -25.06 20.03 -24.85
N ALA A 630 -24.27 21.10 -24.75
CA ALA A 630 -24.63 22.30 -24.00
C ALA A 630 -25.89 22.97 -24.56
N ARG A 631 -26.04 23.06 -25.89
CA ARG A 631 -27.26 23.59 -26.53
C ARG A 631 -28.48 22.73 -26.24
N GLN A 632 -28.34 21.41 -26.27
CA GLN A 632 -29.42 20.49 -25.94
C GLN A 632 -29.87 20.63 -24.48
N LEU A 633 -28.93 20.89 -23.57
CA LEU A 633 -29.18 21.15 -22.15
C LEU A 633 -29.52 22.62 -21.82
N ASN A 634 -29.61 23.50 -22.83
CA ASN A 634 -29.82 24.94 -22.67
C ASN A 634 -28.80 25.63 -21.72
N LEU A 635 -27.55 25.17 -21.74
CA LEU A 635 -26.45 25.77 -20.97
C LEU A 635 -25.84 26.95 -21.75
N LYS A 636 -25.47 28.02 -21.03
CA LYS A 636 -24.84 29.20 -21.61
C LYS A 636 -23.32 28.99 -21.69
N GLY A 637 -22.69 29.36 -22.81
CA GLY A 637 -21.23 29.25 -23.00
C GLY A 637 -20.83 29.06 -24.47
N PRO A 638 -19.55 28.71 -24.74
CA PRO A 638 -18.49 28.50 -23.76
C PRO A 638 -17.94 29.80 -23.18
N PHE A 639 -17.67 29.81 -21.88
CA PHE A 639 -16.85 30.82 -21.21
C PHE A 639 -15.43 30.28 -21.05
N ALA A 640 -14.44 31.03 -21.51
CA ALA A 640 -13.05 30.71 -21.23
C ALA A 640 -12.74 30.94 -19.74
N ARG A 641 -12.22 29.91 -19.07
CA ARG A 641 -11.82 29.94 -17.67
C ARG A 641 -10.54 29.14 -17.47
N ARG A 642 -9.42 29.82 -17.17
CA ARG A 642 -8.10 29.18 -17.07
C ARG A 642 -7.79 28.39 -18.35
N ASP A 643 -7.54 27.09 -18.25
CA ASP A 643 -7.30 26.10 -19.31
C ASP A 643 -8.57 25.38 -19.79
N LEU A 644 -9.75 25.77 -19.29
CA LEU A 644 -11.05 25.18 -19.64
C LEU A 644 -11.93 26.11 -20.49
N LEU A 645 -12.78 25.48 -21.29
CA LEU A 645 -14.00 26.06 -21.86
C LEU A 645 -15.19 25.50 -21.08
N VAL A 646 -16.04 26.38 -20.57
CA VAL A 646 -17.09 26.01 -19.61
C VAL A 646 -18.46 26.50 -20.07
N TRP A 647 -19.45 25.60 -20.08
CA TRP A 647 -20.86 25.93 -20.25
C TRP A 647 -21.59 25.71 -18.93
N THR A 648 -22.47 26.63 -18.53
CA THR A 648 -23.19 26.58 -17.24
C THR A 648 -24.64 27.00 -17.40
N GLY A 649 -25.53 26.42 -16.60
CA GLY A 649 -26.95 26.76 -16.58
C GLY A 649 -27.68 26.22 -15.34
N THR A 650 -29.01 26.33 -15.33
CA THR A 650 -29.85 25.62 -14.35
C THR A 650 -29.77 24.11 -14.62
N CYS A 651 -29.86 23.28 -13.58
CA CYS A 651 -29.83 21.83 -13.78
C CYS A 651 -31.01 21.42 -14.69
N ALA A 652 -30.70 20.95 -15.89
CA ALA A 652 -31.69 20.37 -16.80
C ALA A 652 -31.55 18.85 -16.75
N LYS A 653 -32.67 18.16 -16.56
CA LYS A 653 -32.78 16.72 -16.88
C LYS A 653 -33.30 16.67 -18.32
N LEU A 654 -32.69 15.81 -19.15
CA LEU A 654 -33.18 15.56 -20.51
C LEU A 654 -34.08 14.34 -20.56
#